data_AF-A0A1S3APW5-F1
#
_entry.id   AF-A0A1S3APW5-F1
#
_cell.length_a   1.000
_cell.length_b   1.000
_cell.length_c   1.000
_cell.angle_alpha   90.00
_cell.angle_beta   90.00
_cell.angle_gamma   90.00
#
_symmetry.space_group_name_H-M   'P 1'
#
loop_
_entity.id
_entity.type
_entity.pdbx_description
1 polymer ?
#
loop_
_entity_poly.entity_id
_entity_poly.type
_entity_poly.pdbx_seq_one_letter_code
_entity_poly.pdbx_strand_id
1 'polypeptide(L)'
;MPHLEPLVTLALTSAKGSRNRGEKSQRRQHWCKCTPRIPAGCHSSNAWGRGCIISEPSSYGWSPTGSCFQTDKGQKCLDSPGVATAVLWHRAQYEPLFHMLSDPEAYVFTCVNQTAERQELEDEQRRLCDIQPFLPVLRLVAREGDRAKKLVNSQISLLIGRGLHEFDSLRDPEVNDFRAKMRQFCEEAAMRRQQLGWEAWLQYSFPLQLEPSAHSWGLSTDRALLVNVKFEGSEESFTFQVSTKDPPLALVACALRKKATVFRQPLVEQAEDYALQVNGKHEYLYGTYPLCQFQYICSCLHSGLTPHLTMVHSSSILAMRDEQSKPAPQVQKPPRSKPPPIPVKKPSCTSLWSLEQPFCIQLIQGSKVNADERMKLVVQAGLFHGNETLCKTVSSSEVNVCSEPVWKQQLEFDINVCDLPRMARLCFALYAVIEKAKKARSTKKKSKKADCPIAWANLMLFDYKDQLKTGECCLYMWPSVPDEKGELLNPTGTVRSNPNTESTAALLICLPEVAPHPVYYPALDKILELGRHGEQGRFTEEEQLQLRELLDRRGSGELYEHEKDLVWKMRHEIQEHFPEALARLLLVTKWNKHEDVAQMLCLLCSWPELPVLSALELLDFSFPDRHVGSFAIKSLRKLTDDELSQYLLQLVQVLRYESYLDCELTKFLLDRALANRKIGHFLFWHLRSEMHVPAVALRFGLIMEAYCRGSTCHMKALMRQTVLGMAALGGSFVVFDGMTPYGCLSTGDRTGLIEVVLHSDTIANIQLNKSNMAATAAFNKDALLNWLKSKNPGEALDRAIEEFTLSCAGYCVATYVLGIGDRHSDNIMIRENGQLFHIDFGHFLGNFKTKFGINRERVPFILTYDFVHVIQQGKTSNSEKFERFRGYCERAYTILRRHGPLFLHLFALMRAAGLPELSCSKDIQYLKDSLALGKTEEEALKHFRVKFNEALRESWKTKVNWLAHNVSKDNRQ
;
A
#
# COMPACT_ATOMS: atom_id res chain seq x y z
N MET A 1 16.53 14.61 -3.10
CA MET A 1 16.59 13.43 -2.21
C MET A 1 15.33 12.55 -2.18
N PRO A 2 14.09 12.98 -2.48
CA PRO A 2 12.90 12.08 -2.48
C PRO A 2 12.71 11.18 -3.73
N HIS A 3 13.76 10.78 -4.43
CA HIS A 3 13.63 10.35 -5.85
C HIS A 3 13.93 8.87 -6.16
N LEU A 4 14.45 8.09 -5.19
CA LEU A 4 14.62 6.62 -5.33
C LEU A 4 13.50 5.83 -4.63
N GLU A 5 12.74 6.48 -3.75
CA GLU A 5 11.53 5.94 -3.13
C GLU A 5 10.45 5.54 -4.14
N PRO A 6 10.24 6.27 -5.26
CA PRO A 6 9.36 5.81 -6.33
C PRO A 6 9.82 4.50 -6.96
N LEU A 7 11.13 4.27 -7.10
CA LEU A 7 11.67 3.02 -7.63
C LEU A 7 11.46 1.87 -6.64
N VAL A 8 11.64 2.12 -5.34
CA VAL A 8 11.33 1.15 -4.28
C VAL A 8 9.84 0.81 -4.30
N THR A 9 8.97 1.82 -4.37
CA THR A 9 7.52 1.64 -4.48
C THR A 9 7.15 0.86 -5.74
N LEU A 10 7.79 1.15 -6.87
CA LEU A 10 7.62 0.43 -8.13
C LEU A 10 8.05 -1.04 -8.02
N ALA A 11 9.23 -1.31 -7.46
CA ALA A 11 9.74 -2.66 -7.24
C ALA A 11 8.81 -3.46 -6.31
N LEU A 12 8.41 -2.87 -5.17
CA LEU A 12 7.50 -3.48 -4.21
C LEU A 12 6.10 -3.72 -4.80
N THR A 13 5.57 -2.78 -5.58
CA THR A 13 4.27 -2.92 -6.24
C THR A 13 4.31 -3.98 -7.34
N SER A 14 5.40 -4.03 -8.11
CA SER A 14 5.66 -5.07 -9.11
C SER A 14 5.74 -6.46 -8.46
N ALA A 15 6.48 -6.59 -7.35
CA ALA A 15 6.58 -7.83 -6.58
C ALA A 15 5.23 -8.27 -5.99
N LYS A 16 4.41 -7.32 -5.54
CA LYS A 16 3.05 -7.60 -5.05
C LYS A 16 2.14 -8.18 -6.14
N GLY A 17 2.29 -7.72 -7.38
CA GLY A 17 1.57 -8.27 -8.53
C GLY A 17 2.03 -9.67 -8.96
N SER A 18 3.27 -10.06 -8.65
CA SER A 18 3.89 -11.31 -9.09
C SER A 18 3.77 -12.48 -8.10
N ARG A 19 3.06 -12.29 -6.97
CA ARG A 19 3.00 -13.08 -5.72
C ARG A 19 2.78 -14.61 -5.80
N ASN A 20 2.77 -15.24 -6.98
CA ASN A 20 2.68 -16.70 -7.12
C ASN A 20 3.22 -17.23 -8.47
N ARG A 21 4.41 -16.81 -8.91
CA ARG A 21 5.18 -17.53 -9.96
C ARG A 21 6.00 -18.70 -9.40
N GLY A 22 5.49 -19.36 -8.35
CA GLY A 22 6.00 -20.65 -7.89
C GLY A 22 5.44 -21.76 -8.78
N GLU A 23 6.31 -22.31 -9.62
CA GLU A 23 6.12 -23.50 -10.47
C GLU A 23 5.03 -23.44 -11.56
N LYS A 24 5.48 -23.67 -12.80
CA LYS A 24 4.71 -23.79 -14.06
C LYS A 24 4.12 -22.48 -14.63
N SER A 25 4.88 -21.83 -15.52
CA SER A 25 4.52 -21.76 -16.94
C SER A 25 5.24 -20.60 -17.65
N GLN A 26 5.98 -20.96 -18.70
CA GLN A 26 6.29 -20.08 -19.80
C GLN A 26 4.98 -19.77 -20.54
N ARG A 27 4.29 -18.69 -20.16
CA ARG A 27 3.48 -17.93 -21.10
C ARG A 27 4.03 -16.52 -21.14
N ARG A 28 4.97 -16.31 -22.06
CA ARG A 28 5.52 -14.98 -22.38
C ARG A 28 4.44 -14.17 -23.07
N GLN A 29 4.16 -12.99 -22.51
CA GLN A 29 3.42 -11.93 -23.19
C GLN A 29 4.15 -11.60 -24.50
N HIS A 30 3.51 -11.88 -25.63
CA HIS A 30 3.95 -11.39 -26.93
C HIS A 30 3.52 -9.93 -27.04
N TRP A 31 4.47 -9.01 -26.87
CA TRP A 31 4.31 -7.62 -27.25
C TRP A 31 4.99 -7.40 -28.60
N CYS A 32 4.33 -6.61 -29.46
CA CYS A 32 4.68 -6.27 -30.85
C CYS A 32 4.37 -7.31 -31.94
N LYS A 33 3.13 -7.25 -32.46
CA LYS A 33 2.86 -7.16 -33.91
C LYS A 33 1.52 -6.45 -34.11
N CYS A 34 1.55 -5.33 -34.83
CA CYS A 34 0.35 -4.62 -35.30
C CYS A 34 -0.56 -5.59 -36.08
N THR A 35 -1.81 -5.73 -35.65
CA THR A 35 -2.94 -6.24 -36.46
C THR A 35 -4.24 -5.53 -35.99
N PRO A 36 -5.24 -5.37 -36.86
CA PRO A 36 -6.21 -4.28 -36.77
C PRO A 36 -7.26 -4.49 -35.67
N ARG A 37 -7.77 -3.37 -35.16
CA ARG A 37 -8.85 -3.19 -34.17
C ARG A 37 -9.81 -4.39 -34.06
N ILE A 38 -9.73 -5.12 -32.95
CA ILE A 38 -10.80 -5.93 -32.39
C ILE A 38 -11.15 -5.31 -31.02
N PRO A 39 -12.43 -5.09 -30.65
CA PRO A 39 -12.77 -4.50 -29.37
C PRO A 39 -12.42 -5.49 -28.24
N ALA A 40 -11.51 -5.08 -27.34
CA ALA A 40 -11.21 -5.83 -26.13
C ALA A 40 -12.37 -5.67 -25.14
N GLY A 41 -13.07 -6.76 -24.85
CA GLY A 41 -14.14 -6.81 -23.85
C GLY A 41 -14.25 -8.17 -23.17
N CYS A 42 -14.39 -8.15 -21.84
CA CYS A 42 -14.86 -9.22 -20.95
C CYS A 42 -14.01 -10.49 -20.78
N HIS A 43 -13.17 -10.50 -19.73
CA HIS A 43 -12.67 -11.73 -19.09
C HIS A 43 -13.09 -11.86 -17.61
N SER A 44 -14.31 -11.41 -17.28
CA SER A 44 -15.06 -11.87 -16.11
C SER A 44 -16.43 -12.36 -16.58
N SER A 45 -16.92 -13.47 -16.06
CA SER A 45 -18.12 -14.16 -16.53
C SER A 45 -19.36 -13.29 -16.39
N ASN A 46 -20.15 -13.17 -17.46
CA ASN A 46 -21.38 -12.34 -17.48
C ASN A 46 -22.60 -13.03 -16.84
N ALA A 47 -22.49 -14.32 -16.49
CA ALA A 47 -23.42 -15.11 -15.66
C ALA A 47 -22.69 -16.37 -15.16
N TRP A 48 -23.12 -16.94 -14.03
CA TRP A 48 -22.51 -18.18 -13.50
C TRP A 48 -22.56 -19.31 -14.55
N GLY A 49 -21.40 -19.89 -14.85
CA GLY A 49 -21.28 -21.03 -15.78
C GLY A 49 -21.27 -20.73 -17.28
N ARG A 50 -21.29 -19.46 -17.73
CA ARG A 50 -21.20 -19.14 -19.18
C ARG A 50 -20.12 -18.07 -19.48
N GLY A 51 -18.98 -18.53 -20.00
CA GLY A 51 -17.98 -17.66 -20.63
C GLY A 51 -18.49 -17.24 -22.01
N CYS A 52 -18.77 -15.95 -22.19
CA CYS A 52 -19.38 -15.35 -23.39
C CYS A 52 -20.80 -15.87 -23.71
N ILE A 53 -21.81 -15.07 -23.38
CA ILE A 53 -23.15 -15.24 -23.97
C ILE A 53 -23.04 -14.84 -25.45
N ILE A 54 -22.90 -15.85 -26.31
CA ILE A 54 -23.45 -15.80 -27.67
C ILE A 54 -24.97 -15.72 -27.48
N SER A 55 -25.57 -14.65 -28.00
CA SER A 55 -26.99 -14.36 -28.18
C SER A 55 -28.02 -15.21 -27.42
N GLU A 56 -28.80 -14.52 -26.57
CA GLU A 56 -30.16 -14.84 -26.06
C GLU A 56 -30.29 -15.54 -24.69
N PRO A 57 -30.50 -14.75 -23.61
CA PRO A 57 -31.31 -15.14 -22.46
C PRO A 57 -32.58 -14.27 -22.34
N SER A 58 -33.75 -14.91 -22.18
CA SER A 58 -35.01 -14.24 -21.81
C SER A 58 -34.90 -13.64 -20.40
N SER A 59 -35.33 -12.39 -20.22
CA SER A 59 -35.41 -11.75 -18.90
C SER A 59 -36.82 -11.89 -18.34
N TYR A 60 -36.92 -12.27 -17.06
CA TYR A 60 -38.19 -12.45 -16.35
C TYR A 60 -38.42 -11.31 -15.34
N GLY A 61 -39.53 -10.58 -15.48
CA GLY A 61 -39.98 -9.55 -14.55
C GLY A 61 -41.10 -10.07 -13.65
N TRP A 62 -41.14 -9.69 -12.38
CA TRP A 62 -42.30 -9.95 -11.50
C TRP A 62 -42.91 -8.64 -11.02
N SER A 63 -44.21 -8.44 -11.23
CA SER A 63 -44.94 -7.29 -10.67
C SER A 63 -45.22 -7.49 -9.18
N PRO A 64 -45.47 -6.40 -8.43
CA PRO A 64 -46.01 -6.46 -7.07
C PRO A 64 -47.35 -7.21 -6.95
N THR A 65 -48.11 -7.28 -8.05
CA THR A 65 -49.39 -8.00 -8.15
C THR A 65 -49.23 -9.50 -8.41
N GLY A 66 -48.00 -10.01 -8.56
CA GLY A 66 -47.71 -11.44 -8.75
C GLY A 66 -47.66 -11.91 -10.21
N SER A 67 -47.79 -11.01 -11.18
CA SER A 67 -47.70 -11.33 -12.62
C SER A 67 -46.24 -11.50 -13.05
N CYS A 68 -45.95 -12.56 -13.82
CA CYS A 68 -44.62 -12.83 -14.39
C CYS A 68 -44.58 -12.38 -15.86
N PHE A 69 -43.55 -11.62 -16.24
CA PHE A 69 -43.37 -11.07 -17.58
C PHE A 69 -42.13 -11.67 -18.23
N GLN A 70 -42.26 -12.20 -19.44
CA GLN A 70 -41.11 -12.62 -20.25
C GLN A 70 -40.85 -11.59 -21.35
N THR A 71 -39.63 -11.06 -21.42
CA THR A 71 -39.22 -10.19 -22.53
C THR A 71 -38.29 -10.94 -23.48
N ASP A 72 -38.83 -11.39 -24.62
CA ASP A 72 -38.04 -11.84 -25.75
C ASP A 72 -37.84 -10.68 -26.73
N LYS A 73 -36.64 -10.10 -26.82
CA LYS A 73 -36.22 -9.29 -27.99
C LYS A 73 -34.70 -9.37 -28.20
N GLY A 74 -34.32 -9.85 -29.39
CA GLY A 74 -32.96 -9.86 -29.93
C GLY A 74 -32.46 -8.47 -30.34
N GLN A 75 -32.12 -7.65 -29.36
CA GLN A 75 -31.33 -6.42 -29.58
C GLN A 75 -30.19 -6.41 -28.56
N LYS A 76 -28.96 -6.23 -29.05
CA LYS A 76 -27.71 -6.21 -28.27
C LYS A 76 -27.92 -5.53 -26.91
N CYS A 77 -27.61 -6.23 -25.81
CA CYS A 77 -27.59 -5.74 -24.42
C CYS A 77 -27.31 -4.24 -24.32
N LEU A 78 -28.25 -3.40 -23.88
CA LEU A 78 -27.93 -1.99 -23.56
C LEU A 78 -28.91 -1.23 -22.64
N ASP A 79 -30.04 -1.80 -22.21
CA ASP A 79 -31.03 -1.03 -21.45
C ASP A 79 -30.74 -1.04 -19.94
N SER A 80 -30.82 0.14 -19.31
CA SER A 80 -30.67 0.34 -17.86
C SER A 80 -31.97 0.03 -17.10
N PRO A 81 -32.01 -0.16 -15.77
CA PRO A 81 -33.25 -0.37 -15.03
C PRO A 81 -34.31 0.70 -15.31
N GLY A 82 -33.91 1.95 -15.56
CA GLY A 82 -34.84 3.01 -15.95
C GLY A 82 -35.52 2.74 -17.30
N VAL A 83 -34.74 2.33 -18.31
CA VAL A 83 -35.29 1.94 -19.63
C VAL A 83 -36.13 0.67 -19.52
N ALA A 84 -35.68 -0.32 -18.74
CA ALA A 84 -36.43 -1.53 -18.44
C ALA A 84 -37.77 -1.23 -17.75
N THR A 85 -37.80 -0.24 -16.85
CA THR A 85 -39.02 0.22 -16.17
C THR A 85 -40.03 0.77 -17.18
N ALA A 86 -39.58 1.64 -18.11
CA ALA A 86 -40.44 2.22 -19.14
C ALA A 86 -41.01 1.15 -20.08
N VAL A 87 -40.18 0.21 -20.54
CA VAL A 87 -40.60 -0.91 -21.39
C VAL A 87 -41.58 -1.82 -20.64
N LEU A 88 -41.31 -2.09 -19.36
CA LEU A 88 -42.17 -2.92 -18.53
C LEU A 88 -43.52 -2.25 -18.28
N TRP A 89 -43.57 -0.97 -17.94
CA TRP A 89 -44.85 -0.26 -17.72
C TRP A 89 -45.70 -0.23 -19.00
N HIS A 90 -45.06 -0.02 -20.15
CA HIS A 90 -45.73 -0.08 -21.44
C HIS A 90 -46.30 -1.47 -21.76
N ARG A 91 -45.68 -2.57 -21.28
CA ARG A 91 -46.25 -3.91 -21.45
C ARG A 91 -47.30 -4.23 -20.38
N ALA A 92 -47.06 -3.82 -19.14
CA ALA A 92 -47.92 -4.09 -18.00
C ALA A 92 -49.31 -3.48 -18.15
N GLN A 93 -49.47 -2.39 -18.92
CA GLN A 93 -50.80 -1.82 -19.21
C GLN A 93 -51.76 -2.79 -19.90
N TYR A 94 -51.24 -3.84 -20.55
CA TYR A 94 -52.03 -4.87 -21.24
C TYR A 94 -52.26 -6.12 -20.36
N GLU A 95 -51.75 -6.15 -19.14
CA GLU A 95 -51.88 -7.29 -18.22
C GLU A 95 -52.96 -7.05 -17.15
N PRO A 96 -53.55 -8.13 -16.59
CA PRO A 96 -54.49 -8.02 -15.49
C PRO A 96 -53.91 -7.28 -14.29
N LEU A 97 -54.77 -6.56 -13.56
CA LEU A 97 -54.44 -5.83 -12.31
C LEU A 97 -53.49 -4.62 -12.48
N PHE A 98 -53.25 -4.14 -13.71
CA PHE A 98 -52.42 -2.95 -13.94
C PHE A 98 -52.86 -1.71 -13.14
N HIS A 99 -54.17 -1.51 -12.99
CA HIS A 99 -54.76 -0.40 -12.23
C HIS A 99 -54.39 -0.40 -10.73
N MET A 100 -53.85 -1.50 -10.20
CA MET A 100 -53.34 -1.59 -8.82
C MET A 100 -51.88 -1.13 -8.68
N LEU A 101 -51.18 -0.88 -9.79
CA LEU A 101 -49.81 -0.36 -9.77
C LEU A 101 -49.84 1.16 -9.61
N SER A 102 -48.99 1.69 -8.72
CA SER A 102 -48.71 3.11 -8.57
C SER A 102 -47.87 3.65 -9.74
N ASP A 103 -47.45 4.91 -9.70
CA ASP A 103 -46.50 5.45 -10.67
C ASP A 103 -45.19 4.63 -10.71
N PRO A 104 -44.52 4.52 -11.88
CA PRO A 104 -43.27 3.78 -12.01
C PRO A 104 -42.19 4.22 -11.01
N GLU A 105 -42.15 5.53 -10.72
CA GLU A 105 -41.20 6.13 -9.77
C GLU A 105 -41.39 5.66 -8.32
N ALA A 106 -42.55 5.09 -7.97
CA ALA A 106 -42.82 4.54 -6.64
C ALA A 106 -42.13 3.18 -6.40
N TYR A 107 -41.56 2.59 -7.46
CA TYR A 107 -40.97 1.25 -7.40
C TYR A 107 -39.48 1.25 -7.74
N VAL A 108 -38.78 0.24 -7.25
CA VAL A 108 -37.38 -0.06 -7.58
C VAL A 108 -37.26 -1.53 -7.97
N PHE A 109 -36.38 -1.84 -8.91
CA PHE A 109 -36.06 -3.23 -9.20
C PHE A 109 -35.19 -3.84 -8.10
N THR A 110 -35.45 -5.10 -7.78
CA THR A 110 -34.59 -5.95 -6.96
C THR A 110 -34.16 -7.16 -7.76
N CYS A 111 -32.92 -7.59 -7.57
CA CYS A 111 -32.41 -8.84 -8.12
C CYS A 111 -31.60 -9.60 -7.08
N VAL A 112 -31.30 -10.86 -7.32
CA VAL A 112 -30.23 -11.56 -6.62
C VAL A 112 -28.95 -11.32 -7.40
N ASN A 113 -27.88 -10.82 -6.78
CA ASN A 113 -26.59 -10.55 -7.44
C ASN A 113 -25.67 -11.79 -7.40
N GLN A 114 -24.48 -11.72 -8.02
CA GLN A 114 -23.52 -12.84 -8.01
C GLN A 114 -23.05 -13.30 -6.61
N THR A 115 -23.26 -12.48 -5.56
CA THR A 115 -22.97 -12.85 -4.16
C THR A 115 -24.15 -13.58 -3.48
N ALA A 116 -25.16 -13.99 -4.25
CA ALA A 116 -26.39 -14.63 -3.77
C ALA A 116 -27.22 -13.75 -2.83
N GLU A 117 -27.10 -12.43 -2.97
CA GLU A 117 -27.75 -11.45 -2.10
C GLU A 117 -28.79 -10.64 -2.86
N ARG A 118 -29.87 -10.29 -2.16
CA ARG A 118 -30.90 -9.41 -2.71
C ARG A 118 -30.39 -7.98 -2.76
N GLN A 119 -30.32 -7.41 -3.96
CA GLN A 119 -29.88 -6.05 -4.22
C GLN A 119 -31.04 -5.21 -4.76
N GLU A 120 -31.29 -4.05 -4.13
CA GLU A 120 -32.12 -2.98 -4.69
C GLU A 120 -31.31 -2.17 -5.71
N LEU A 121 -31.84 -2.02 -6.93
CA LEU A 121 -31.19 -1.37 -8.06
C LEU A 121 -31.55 0.12 -8.09
N GLU A 122 -31.06 0.85 -7.10
CA GLU A 122 -31.30 2.29 -6.94
C GLU A 122 -30.70 3.14 -8.07
N ASP A 123 -29.61 2.67 -8.67
CA ASP A 123 -28.97 3.31 -9.81
C ASP A 123 -29.57 2.79 -11.13
N GLU A 124 -30.64 3.45 -11.56
CA GLU A 124 -31.39 3.10 -12.77
C GLU A 124 -30.67 3.43 -14.08
N GLN A 125 -29.46 4.01 -14.03
CA GLN A 125 -28.63 4.33 -15.21
C GLN A 125 -27.61 3.21 -15.52
N ARG A 126 -27.41 2.26 -14.60
CA ARG A 126 -26.51 1.10 -14.82
C ARG A 126 -27.09 0.17 -15.87
N ARG A 127 -26.28 -0.39 -16.77
CA ARG A 127 -26.79 -1.38 -17.72
C ARG A 127 -27.02 -2.71 -17.01
N LEU A 128 -27.99 -3.49 -17.47
CA LEU A 128 -28.27 -4.81 -16.87
C LEU A 128 -27.05 -5.76 -16.91
N CYS A 129 -26.22 -5.66 -17.95
CA CYS A 129 -24.96 -6.40 -18.04
C CYS A 129 -23.90 -5.98 -17.00
N ASP A 130 -23.96 -4.74 -16.51
CA ASP A 130 -23.09 -4.25 -15.45
C ASP A 130 -23.63 -4.60 -14.06
N ILE A 131 -24.94 -4.87 -13.95
CA ILE A 131 -25.60 -5.32 -12.72
C ILE A 131 -25.29 -6.78 -12.42
N GLN A 132 -25.16 -7.61 -13.47
CA GLN A 132 -24.83 -9.03 -13.36
C GLN A 132 -25.71 -9.77 -12.34
N PRO A 133 -27.04 -9.73 -12.48
CA PRO A 133 -27.90 -10.49 -11.57
C PRO A 133 -27.58 -12.00 -11.72
N PHE A 134 -27.60 -12.74 -10.62
CA PHE A 134 -27.31 -14.18 -10.55
C PHE A 134 -28.12 -14.97 -11.58
N LEU A 135 -29.41 -14.60 -11.68
CA LEU A 135 -30.31 -14.98 -12.76
C LEU A 135 -30.88 -13.69 -13.37
N PRO A 136 -31.28 -13.67 -14.65
CA PRO A 136 -31.89 -12.50 -15.30
C PRO A 136 -33.34 -12.29 -14.82
N VAL A 137 -33.51 -12.16 -13.50
CA VAL A 137 -34.78 -11.98 -12.80
C VAL A 137 -34.75 -10.63 -12.11
N LEU A 138 -35.70 -9.77 -12.50
CA LEU A 138 -35.91 -8.46 -11.87
C LEU A 138 -37.29 -8.45 -11.21
N ARG A 139 -37.34 -8.09 -9.94
CA ARG A 139 -38.57 -8.00 -9.16
C ARG A 139 -38.83 -6.57 -8.76
N LEU A 140 -39.99 -6.03 -9.10
CA LEU A 140 -40.41 -4.71 -8.60
C LEU A 140 -40.84 -4.78 -7.16
N VAL A 141 -40.35 -3.82 -6.37
CA VAL A 141 -40.77 -3.60 -4.99
C VAL A 141 -41.06 -2.12 -4.78
N ALA A 142 -41.96 -1.82 -3.84
CA ALA A 142 -42.19 -0.45 -3.42
C ALA A 142 -40.89 0.13 -2.83
N ARG A 143 -40.62 1.39 -3.14
CA ARG A 143 -39.50 2.12 -2.54
C ARG A 143 -39.84 2.46 -1.10
N GLU A 144 -39.06 1.94 -0.16
CA GLU A 144 -39.17 2.26 1.26
C GLU A 144 -37.85 2.86 1.78
N GLY A 145 -37.94 3.89 2.63
CA GLY A 145 -36.78 4.53 3.27
C GLY A 145 -36.07 5.60 2.43
N ASP A 146 -34.91 6.05 2.91
CA ASP A 146 -34.14 7.14 2.29
C ASP A 146 -33.38 6.65 1.04
N ARG A 147 -33.89 7.04 -0.13
CA ARG A 147 -33.33 6.73 -1.46
C ARG A 147 -31.87 7.16 -1.60
N ALA A 148 -31.50 8.35 -1.12
CA ALA A 148 -30.15 8.86 -1.31
C ALA A 148 -29.15 8.05 -0.47
N LYS A 149 -29.53 7.70 0.75
CA LYS A 149 -28.72 6.82 1.62
C LYS A 149 -28.59 5.41 1.04
N LYS A 150 -29.68 4.84 0.51
CA LYS A 150 -29.67 3.52 -0.14
C LYS A 150 -28.80 3.50 -1.40
N LEU A 151 -28.91 4.51 -2.24
CA LEU A 151 -28.07 4.68 -3.43
C LEU A 151 -26.58 4.77 -3.06
N VAL A 152 -26.21 5.62 -2.10
CA VAL A 152 -24.81 5.75 -1.64
C VAL A 152 -24.30 4.43 -1.07
N ASN A 153 -25.09 3.74 -0.24
CA ASN A 153 -24.71 2.44 0.30
C ASN A 153 -24.47 1.40 -0.82
N SER A 154 -25.35 1.35 -1.83
CA SER A 154 -25.16 0.45 -2.98
C SER A 154 -23.90 0.81 -3.78
N GLN A 155 -23.63 2.09 -4.00
CA GLN A 155 -22.43 2.55 -4.70
C GLN A 155 -21.15 2.18 -3.95
N ILE A 156 -21.14 2.34 -2.62
CA ILE A 156 -20.03 1.93 -1.76
C ILE A 156 -19.81 0.42 -1.86
N SER A 157 -20.86 -0.40 -1.71
CA SER A 157 -20.75 -1.86 -1.80
C SER A 157 -20.10 -2.33 -3.10
N LEU A 158 -20.51 -1.73 -4.23
CA LEU A 158 -19.94 -2.04 -5.54
C LEU A 158 -18.46 -1.66 -5.62
N LEU A 159 -18.09 -0.48 -5.11
CA LEU A 159 -16.72 0.02 -5.12
C LEU A 159 -15.78 -0.84 -4.28
N ILE A 160 -16.20 -1.16 -3.05
CA ILE A 160 -15.39 -1.98 -2.13
C ILE A 160 -15.37 -3.46 -2.56
N GLY A 161 -16.32 -3.88 -3.40
CA GLY A 161 -16.48 -5.27 -3.84
C GLY A 161 -17.03 -6.19 -2.75
N ARG A 162 -17.83 -5.65 -1.82
CA ARG A 162 -18.37 -6.34 -0.64
C ARG A 162 -19.68 -5.71 -0.19
N GLY A 163 -20.67 -6.52 0.21
CA GLY A 163 -21.94 -6.02 0.72
C GLY A 163 -21.79 -5.32 2.07
N LEU A 164 -22.38 -4.13 2.25
CA LEU A 164 -22.31 -3.44 3.55
C LEU A 164 -23.10 -4.18 4.64
N HIS A 165 -24.14 -4.93 4.27
CA HIS A 165 -24.93 -5.77 5.17
C HIS A 165 -24.13 -6.96 5.71
N GLU A 166 -23.05 -7.38 5.03
CA GLU A 166 -22.14 -8.40 5.57
C GLU A 166 -21.48 -7.90 6.86
N PHE A 167 -21.18 -6.60 6.95
CA PHE A 167 -20.66 -6.00 8.18
C PHE A 167 -21.72 -5.96 9.28
N ASP A 168 -22.97 -5.65 8.94
CA ASP A 168 -24.10 -5.67 9.88
C ASP A 168 -24.35 -7.09 10.42
N SER A 169 -24.13 -8.11 9.59
CA SER A 169 -24.39 -9.52 9.92
C SER A 169 -23.39 -10.13 10.92
N LEU A 170 -22.20 -9.53 11.07
CA LEU A 170 -21.16 -10.03 11.99
C LEU A 170 -21.56 -9.89 13.47
N ARG A 171 -22.48 -8.98 13.80
CA ARG A 171 -22.89 -8.66 15.19
C ARG A 171 -21.71 -8.37 16.13
N ASP A 172 -20.59 -7.90 15.58
CA ASP A 172 -19.37 -7.55 16.31
C ASP A 172 -19.46 -6.10 16.82
N PRO A 173 -19.44 -5.85 18.15
CA PRO A 173 -19.56 -4.51 18.70
C PRO A 173 -18.38 -3.61 18.33
N GLU A 174 -17.17 -4.15 18.13
CA GLU A 174 -16.00 -3.38 17.67
C GLU A 174 -16.26 -2.83 16.26
N VAL A 175 -16.81 -3.66 15.37
CA VAL A 175 -17.15 -3.28 13.99
C VAL A 175 -18.21 -2.18 13.99
N ASN A 176 -19.27 -2.33 14.79
CA ASN A 176 -20.36 -1.36 14.84
C ASN A 176 -19.90 -0.01 15.41
N ASP A 177 -19.12 -0.02 16.49
CA ASP A 177 -18.57 1.20 17.10
C ASP A 177 -17.60 1.90 16.12
N PHE A 178 -16.73 1.15 15.43
CA PHE A 178 -15.84 1.67 14.41
C PHE A 178 -16.63 2.36 13.28
N ARG A 179 -17.64 1.67 12.72
CA ARG A 179 -18.46 2.20 11.62
C ARG A 179 -19.16 3.48 12.01
N ALA A 180 -19.79 3.52 13.19
CA ALA A 180 -20.48 4.70 13.68
C ALA A 180 -19.53 5.89 13.84
N LYS A 181 -18.39 5.68 14.51
CA LYS A 181 -17.41 6.72 14.81
C LYS A 181 -16.72 7.25 13.56
N MET A 182 -16.22 6.36 12.70
CA MET A 182 -15.52 6.76 11.47
C MET A 182 -16.46 7.38 10.44
N ARG A 183 -17.71 6.92 10.35
CA ARG A 183 -18.73 7.57 9.54
C ARG A 183 -18.93 9.02 9.95
N GLN A 184 -19.16 9.28 11.25
CA GLN A 184 -19.35 10.63 11.75
C GLN A 184 -18.13 11.51 11.44
N PHE A 185 -16.93 11.00 11.73
CA PHE A 185 -15.67 11.69 11.45
C PHE A 185 -15.54 12.10 9.97
N CYS A 186 -15.83 11.18 9.04
CA CYS A 186 -15.71 11.42 7.60
C CYS A 186 -16.81 12.33 7.04
N GLU A 187 -18.05 12.21 7.51
CA GLU A 187 -19.17 13.08 7.11
C GLU A 187 -18.93 14.52 7.60
N GLU A 188 -18.39 14.71 8.81
CA GLU A 188 -17.98 16.03 9.31
C GLU A 188 -16.88 16.67 8.46
N ALA A 189 -15.86 15.90 8.05
CA ALA A 189 -14.81 16.38 7.15
C ALA A 189 -15.38 16.80 5.79
N ALA A 190 -16.31 16.02 5.22
CA ALA A 190 -16.97 16.34 3.97
C ALA A 190 -17.81 17.63 4.06
N MET A 191 -18.55 17.81 5.16
CA MET A 191 -19.33 19.03 5.40
C MET A 191 -18.44 20.28 5.52
N ARG A 192 -17.34 20.19 6.29
CA ARG A 192 -16.37 21.30 6.40
C ARG A 192 -15.78 21.66 5.04
N ARG A 193 -15.44 20.65 4.23
CA ARG A 193 -14.87 20.83 2.90
C ARG A 193 -15.83 21.51 1.92
N GLN A 194 -17.14 21.29 2.05
CA GLN A 194 -18.15 21.94 1.23
C GLN A 194 -18.28 23.44 1.52
N GLN A 195 -17.93 23.86 2.73
CA GLN A 195 -17.96 25.26 3.17
C GLN A 195 -16.70 26.05 2.77
N LEU A 196 -15.69 25.39 2.19
CA LEU A 196 -14.46 26.03 1.77
C LEU A 196 -14.67 26.96 0.56
N GLY A 197 -13.88 28.02 0.50
CA GLY A 197 -13.73 28.85 -0.69
C GLY A 197 -13.12 28.07 -1.87
N TRP A 198 -13.15 28.67 -3.06
CA TRP A 198 -12.74 28.01 -4.30
C TRP A 198 -11.26 27.58 -4.29
N GLU A 199 -10.35 28.39 -3.72
CA GLU A 199 -8.92 28.06 -3.62
C GLU A 199 -8.65 26.84 -2.74
N ALA A 200 -9.20 26.84 -1.52
CA ALA A 200 -9.01 25.74 -0.58
C ALA A 200 -9.68 24.43 -1.10
N TRP A 201 -10.80 24.54 -1.82
CA TRP A 201 -11.39 23.40 -2.49
C TRP A 201 -10.57 22.91 -3.69
N LEU A 202 -9.95 23.83 -4.44
CA LEU A 202 -9.01 23.51 -5.51
C LEU A 202 -7.78 22.79 -4.96
N GLN A 203 -7.25 23.23 -3.81
CA GLN A 203 -6.14 22.58 -3.11
C GLN A 203 -6.47 21.15 -2.67
N TYR A 204 -7.68 20.92 -2.15
CA TYR A 204 -8.15 19.56 -1.86
C TYR A 204 -8.25 18.69 -3.13
N SER A 205 -8.91 19.20 -4.18
CA SER A 205 -9.29 18.41 -5.36
C SER A 205 -8.11 18.17 -6.30
N PHE A 206 -7.27 19.18 -6.45
CA PHE A 206 -6.14 19.24 -7.38
C PHE A 206 -4.93 19.86 -6.64
N PRO A 207 -4.34 19.12 -5.68
CA PRO A 207 -3.16 19.59 -4.95
C PRO A 207 -2.00 19.89 -5.91
N LEU A 208 -1.18 20.87 -5.53
CA LEU A 208 -0.03 21.32 -6.33
C LEU A 208 0.93 20.16 -6.62
N GLN A 209 1.40 20.08 -7.87
CA GLN A 209 2.43 19.12 -8.29
C GLN A 209 3.75 19.86 -8.43
N LEU A 210 4.54 19.84 -7.36
CA LEU A 210 5.79 20.59 -7.25
C LEU A 210 7.02 19.68 -7.30
N GLU A 211 8.11 20.23 -7.80
CA GLU A 211 9.43 19.65 -7.67
C GLU A 211 9.94 19.85 -6.23
N PRO A 212 10.66 18.86 -5.66
CA PRO A 212 11.09 18.89 -4.26
C PRO A 212 12.10 19.99 -3.92
N SER A 213 12.77 20.60 -4.91
CA SER A 213 13.51 21.83 -4.70
C SER A 213 13.67 22.63 -5.99
N ALA A 214 13.58 23.96 -5.89
CA ALA A 214 13.87 24.89 -7.00
C ALA A 214 15.38 24.92 -7.36
N HIS A 215 16.25 24.36 -6.51
CA HIS A 215 17.71 24.42 -6.61
C HIS A 215 18.34 23.16 -7.21
N SER A 216 17.58 22.07 -7.36
CA SER A 216 18.09 20.74 -7.74
C SER A 216 18.71 20.65 -9.13
N TRP A 217 18.42 21.62 -10.02
CA TRP A 217 18.60 21.43 -11.48
C TRP A 217 19.42 22.53 -12.17
N GLY A 218 20.23 23.31 -11.45
CA GLY A 218 21.08 24.34 -12.08
C GLY A 218 20.31 25.50 -12.74
N LEU A 219 18.99 25.58 -12.52
CA LEU A 219 18.09 26.71 -12.85
C LEU A 219 18.32 27.94 -11.96
N SER A 220 19.52 28.09 -11.40
CA SER A 220 19.92 29.24 -10.57
C SER A 220 19.88 30.55 -11.37
N THR A 221 20.15 30.45 -12.69
CA THR A 221 20.02 31.55 -13.63
C THR A 221 18.55 31.75 -14.01
N ASP A 222 18.04 32.94 -13.73
CA ASP A 222 16.73 33.39 -14.21
C ASP A 222 16.74 33.36 -15.75
N ARG A 223 15.75 32.70 -16.36
CA ARG A 223 15.65 32.53 -17.81
C ARG A 223 14.30 33.01 -18.29
N ALA A 224 14.27 33.55 -19.49
CA ALA A 224 13.02 33.85 -20.17
C ALA A 224 12.34 32.53 -20.59
N LEU A 225 11.09 32.36 -20.16
CA LEU A 225 10.21 31.26 -20.54
C LEU A 225 9.08 31.80 -21.42
N LEU A 226 8.93 31.22 -22.61
CA LEU A 226 7.76 31.45 -23.45
C LEU A 226 6.63 30.53 -22.97
N VAL A 227 5.47 31.09 -22.66
CA VAL A 227 4.27 30.35 -22.22
C VAL A 227 3.08 30.72 -23.10
N ASN A 228 2.38 29.73 -23.62
CA ASN A 228 1.12 29.92 -24.34
C ASN A 228 -0.06 29.84 -23.35
N VAL A 229 -0.93 30.86 -23.34
CA VAL A 229 -2.10 30.94 -22.45
C VAL A 229 -3.36 31.13 -23.29
N LYS A 230 -4.34 30.24 -23.09
CA LYS A 230 -5.71 30.25 -23.65
C LYS A 230 -6.70 30.78 -22.61
N PHE A 231 -7.79 31.39 -23.04
CA PHE A 231 -8.90 31.78 -22.14
C PHE A 231 -10.03 30.74 -22.19
N GLU A 232 -10.62 30.42 -21.04
CA GLU A 232 -11.77 29.52 -20.95
C GLU A 232 -12.91 29.98 -21.90
N GLY A 233 -13.43 29.06 -22.72
CA GLY A 233 -14.50 29.33 -23.69
C GLY A 233 -14.09 30.07 -24.97
N SER A 234 -12.80 30.39 -25.17
CA SER A 234 -12.28 31.02 -26.39
C SER A 234 -11.22 30.14 -27.03
N GLU A 235 -11.19 30.03 -28.36
CA GLU A 235 -10.09 29.36 -29.09
C GLU A 235 -8.82 30.23 -29.22
N GLU A 236 -8.89 31.50 -28.84
CA GLU A 236 -7.73 32.39 -28.89
C GLU A 236 -6.70 32.07 -27.80
N SER A 237 -5.42 32.06 -28.20
CA SER A 237 -4.29 31.91 -27.28
C SER A 237 -3.23 32.98 -27.54
N PHE A 238 -2.51 33.36 -26.49
CA PHE A 238 -1.47 34.37 -26.54
C PHE A 238 -0.19 33.81 -25.94
N THR A 239 0.94 34.14 -26.56
CA THR A 239 2.26 33.74 -26.06
C THR A 239 2.87 34.89 -25.26
N PHE A 240 3.32 34.58 -24.05
CA PHE A 240 3.94 35.51 -23.10
C PHE A 240 5.38 35.11 -22.84
N GLN A 241 6.25 36.10 -22.71
CA GLN A 241 7.60 35.90 -22.19
C GLN A 241 7.58 36.30 -20.72
N VAL A 242 7.86 35.33 -19.83
CA VAL A 242 7.89 35.52 -18.37
C VAL A 242 9.20 35.00 -17.79
N SER A 243 9.54 35.41 -16.57
CA SER A 243 10.66 34.82 -15.83
C SER A 243 10.28 33.41 -15.36
N THR A 244 11.26 32.50 -15.35
CA THR A 244 11.08 31.18 -14.73
C THR A 244 10.82 31.25 -13.22
N LYS A 245 11.15 32.37 -12.57
CA LYS A 245 10.97 32.62 -11.14
C LYS A 245 9.68 33.37 -10.82
N ASP A 246 8.93 33.83 -11.83
CA ASP A 246 7.64 34.49 -11.62
C ASP A 246 6.63 33.54 -10.95
N PRO A 247 5.76 34.01 -10.05
CA PRO A 247 4.63 33.24 -9.56
C PRO A 247 3.50 33.18 -10.62
N PRO A 248 2.60 32.17 -10.56
CA PRO A 248 1.44 32.06 -11.46
C PRO A 248 0.62 33.34 -11.59
N LEU A 249 0.45 34.08 -10.48
CA LEU A 249 -0.31 35.34 -10.45
C LEU A 249 0.28 36.42 -11.39
N ALA A 250 1.60 36.47 -11.54
CA ALA A 250 2.24 37.43 -12.45
C ALA A 250 1.91 37.14 -13.92
N LEU A 251 1.90 35.85 -14.30
CA LEU A 251 1.51 35.41 -15.64
C LEU A 251 0.02 35.68 -15.90
N VAL A 252 -0.86 35.43 -14.93
CA VAL A 252 -2.29 35.78 -15.01
C VAL A 252 -2.48 37.28 -15.23
N ALA A 253 -1.79 38.12 -14.45
CA ALA A 253 -1.88 39.57 -14.59
C ALA A 253 -1.39 40.05 -15.97
N CYS A 254 -0.33 39.45 -16.52
CA CYS A 254 0.14 39.70 -17.89
C CYS A 254 -0.93 39.34 -18.93
N ALA A 255 -1.58 38.18 -18.78
CA ALA A 255 -2.61 37.72 -19.68
C ALA A 255 -3.87 38.59 -19.64
N LEU A 256 -4.33 39.02 -18.45
CA LEU A 256 -5.47 39.93 -18.31
C LEU A 256 -5.22 41.29 -18.95
N ARG A 257 -4.01 41.87 -18.79
CA ARG A 257 -3.64 43.12 -19.48
C ARG A 257 -3.69 42.97 -21.00
N LYS A 258 -3.22 41.83 -21.52
CA LYS A 258 -3.25 41.54 -22.96
C LYS A 258 -4.69 41.37 -23.46
N LYS A 259 -5.53 40.64 -22.73
CA LYS A 259 -6.97 40.50 -23.00
C LYS A 259 -7.66 41.86 -23.08
N ALA A 260 -7.49 42.70 -22.07
CA ALA A 260 -8.06 44.06 -22.03
C ALA A 260 -7.63 44.90 -23.25
N THR A 261 -6.35 44.82 -23.63
CA THR A 261 -5.81 45.56 -24.78
C THR A 261 -6.35 45.05 -26.12
N VAL A 262 -6.41 43.73 -26.32
CA VAL A 262 -6.82 43.11 -27.59
C VAL A 262 -8.33 43.22 -27.80
N PHE A 263 -9.12 42.95 -26.77
CA PHE A 263 -10.59 42.98 -26.84
C PHE A 263 -11.19 44.36 -26.51
N ARG A 264 -10.36 45.37 -26.24
CA ARG A 264 -10.77 46.75 -25.90
C ARG A 264 -11.78 46.82 -24.73
N GLN A 265 -11.54 46.01 -23.70
CA GLN A 265 -12.38 45.95 -22.50
C GLN A 265 -11.69 46.68 -21.34
N PRO A 266 -12.43 47.37 -20.45
CA PRO A 266 -11.87 47.91 -19.22
C PRO A 266 -11.36 46.77 -18.33
N LEU A 267 -10.20 46.96 -17.69
CA LEU A 267 -9.61 45.99 -16.77
C LEU A 267 -10.41 45.97 -15.45
N VAL A 268 -11.55 45.26 -15.45
CA VAL A 268 -12.44 45.10 -14.30
C VAL A 268 -12.15 43.80 -13.52
N GLU A 269 -11.62 42.79 -14.21
CA GLU A 269 -11.30 41.47 -13.66
C GLU A 269 -10.02 41.51 -12.80
N GLN A 270 -10.05 40.89 -11.61
CA GLN A 270 -8.88 40.79 -10.73
C GLN A 270 -8.08 39.53 -11.03
N ALA A 271 -6.75 39.61 -10.92
CA ALA A 271 -5.86 38.46 -11.17
C ALA A 271 -6.05 37.34 -10.15
N GLU A 272 -6.46 37.68 -8.93
CA GLU A 272 -6.73 36.70 -7.86
C GLU A 272 -7.92 35.79 -8.18
N ASP A 273 -8.85 36.19 -9.06
CA ASP A 273 -10.01 35.38 -9.41
C ASP A 273 -9.73 34.23 -10.38
N TYR A 274 -8.47 34.02 -10.78
CA TYR A 274 -8.09 33.06 -11.80
C TYR A 274 -7.04 32.05 -11.34
N ALA A 275 -7.18 30.82 -11.81
CA ALA A 275 -6.14 29.80 -11.78
C ALA A 275 -5.71 29.43 -13.20
N LEU A 276 -4.49 28.88 -13.33
CA LEU A 276 -3.97 28.40 -14.61
C LEU A 276 -4.07 26.88 -14.66
N GLN A 277 -4.83 26.33 -15.60
CA GLN A 277 -4.95 24.89 -15.83
C GLN A 277 -3.97 24.43 -16.91
N VAL A 278 -3.33 23.29 -16.72
CA VAL A 278 -2.52 22.64 -17.78
C VAL A 278 -3.44 22.07 -18.86
N ASN A 279 -3.18 22.40 -20.13
CA ASN A 279 -4.05 21.97 -21.22
C ASN A 279 -4.15 20.43 -21.31
N GLY A 280 -5.39 19.92 -21.35
CA GLY A 280 -5.68 18.49 -21.43
C GLY A 280 -5.48 17.72 -20.11
N LYS A 281 -5.17 18.40 -19.00
CA LYS A 281 -5.01 17.78 -17.68
C LYS A 281 -5.82 18.50 -16.61
N HIS A 282 -6.25 17.78 -15.59
CA HIS A 282 -6.81 18.38 -14.36
C HIS A 282 -5.68 18.69 -13.38
N GLU A 283 -4.74 19.52 -13.81
CA GLU A 283 -3.58 20.00 -13.06
C GLU A 283 -3.59 21.52 -13.12
N TYR A 284 -3.37 22.18 -11.99
CA TYR A 284 -3.51 23.63 -11.86
C TYR A 284 -2.25 24.26 -11.24
N LEU A 285 -1.92 25.45 -11.72
CA LEU A 285 -0.85 26.31 -11.23
C LEU A 285 -1.50 27.48 -10.48
N TYR A 286 -1.25 27.55 -9.17
CA TYR A 286 -1.76 28.57 -8.26
C TYR A 286 -0.82 28.69 -7.05
N GLY A 287 -1.06 29.69 -6.19
CA GLY A 287 -0.23 29.98 -5.02
C GLY A 287 1.03 30.80 -5.36
N THR A 288 1.99 30.78 -4.43
CA THR A 288 3.15 31.70 -4.44
C THR A 288 4.45 31.05 -4.95
N TYR A 289 4.38 29.82 -5.46
CA TYR A 289 5.55 29.09 -5.94
C TYR A 289 6.04 29.64 -7.28
N PRO A 290 7.35 29.63 -7.56
CA PRO A 290 7.87 30.04 -8.86
C PRO A 290 7.44 29.03 -9.95
N LEU A 291 7.18 29.52 -11.16
CA LEU A 291 6.74 28.70 -12.29
C LEU A 291 7.66 27.48 -12.53
N CYS A 292 8.99 27.64 -12.41
CA CYS A 292 9.93 26.54 -12.60
C CYS A 292 9.83 25.40 -11.58
N GLN A 293 9.16 25.60 -10.45
CA GLN A 293 8.97 24.55 -9.44
C GLN A 293 7.78 23.63 -9.76
N PHE A 294 6.87 24.02 -10.65
CA PHE A 294 5.78 23.15 -11.06
C PHE A 294 6.29 22.03 -11.97
N GLN A 295 5.93 20.78 -11.67
CA GLN A 295 6.44 19.59 -12.39
C GLN A 295 6.19 19.69 -13.90
N TYR A 296 5.01 20.17 -14.32
CA TYR A 296 4.70 20.39 -15.74
C TYR A 296 5.64 21.41 -16.41
N ILE A 297 5.88 22.55 -15.77
CA ILE A 297 6.77 23.60 -16.30
C ILE A 297 8.21 23.12 -16.33
N CYS A 298 8.66 22.46 -15.25
CA CYS A 298 9.95 21.83 -15.16
C CYS A 298 10.16 20.82 -16.30
N SER A 299 9.19 19.93 -16.55
CA SER A 299 9.23 18.96 -17.65
C SER A 299 9.31 19.63 -19.03
N CYS A 300 8.58 20.74 -19.23
CA CYS A 300 8.63 21.52 -20.47
C CYS A 300 10.02 22.17 -20.67
N LEU A 301 10.58 22.77 -19.62
CA LEU A 301 11.92 23.38 -19.65
C LEU A 301 13.01 22.36 -20.02
N HIS A 302 12.96 21.15 -19.46
CA HIS A 302 13.91 20.08 -19.78
C HIS A 302 13.74 19.56 -21.20
N SER A 303 12.50 19.42 -21.66
CA SER A 303 12.18 18.90 -22.99
C SER A 303 12.31 19.96 -24.11
N GLY A 304 12.56 21.23 -23.76
CA GLY A 304 12.56 22.35 -24.70
C GLY A 304 11.18 22.65 -25.29
N LEU A 305 10.10 22.28 -24.58
CA LEU A 305 8.72 22.49 -25.01
C LEU A 305 8.16 23.79 -24.44
N THR A 306 7.27 24.43 -25.19
CA THR A 306 6.50 25.58 -24.71
C THR A 306 5.33 25.11 -23.84
N PRO A 307 5.21 25.57 -22.58
CA PRO A 307 4.05 25.24 -21.75
C PRO A 307 2.76 25.84 -22.33
N HIS A 308 1.67 25.07 -22.27
CA HIS A 308 0.34 25.46 -22.73
C HIS A 308 -0.65 25.41 -21.58
N LEU A 309 -1.21 26.57 -21.23
CA LEU A 309 -2.08 26.76 -20.08
C LEU A 309 -3.41 27.39 -20.49
N THR A 310 -4.46 27.14 -19.71
CA THR A 310 -5.78 27.77 -19.84
C THR A 310 -6.09 28.55 -18.58
N MET A 311 -6.49 29.81 -18.71
CA MET A 311 -7.01 30.61 -17.61
C MET A 311 -8.44 30.21 -17.28
N VAL A 312 -8.67 29.80 -16.03
CA VAL A 312 -9.97 29.35 -15.52
C VAL A 312 -10.41 30.28 -14.40
N HIS A 313 -11.64 30.77 -14.47
CA HIS A 313 -12.20 31.69 -13.47
C HIS A 313 -12.70 30.93 -12.22
N SER A 314 -12.66 31.60 -11.07
CA SER A 314 -13.10 31.06 -9.78
C SER A 314 -14.55 30.53 -9.79
N SER A 315 -15.45 31.16 -10.55
CA SER A 315 -16.84 30.70 -10.72
C SER A 315 -16.95 29.34 -11.39
N SER A 316 -16.08 29.05 -12.37
CA SER A 316 -16.05 27.75 -13.07
C SER A 316 -15.58 26.64 -12.11
N ILE A 317 -14.61 26.95 -11.24
CA ILE A 317 -14.13 26.03 -10.19
C ILE A 317 -15.24 25.76 -9.16
N LEU A 318 -15.97 26.80 -8.74
CA LEU A 318 -17.14 26.65 -7.85
C LEU A 318 -18.26 25.85 -8.50
N ALA A 319 -18.53 26.06 -9.79
CA ALA A 319 -19.51 25.25 -10.53
C ALA A 319 -19.11 23.76 -10.54
N MET A 320 -17.82 23.44 -10.72
CA MET A 320 -17.33 22.06 -10.60
C MET A 320 -17.55 21.49 -9.20
N ARG A 321 -17.35 22.27 -8.12
CA ARG A 321 -17.67 21.85 -6.74
C ARG A 321 -19.16 21.59 -6.58
N ASP A 322 -20.00 22.48 -7.08
CA ASP A 322 -21.44 22.45 -6.88
C ASP A 322 -22.10 21.30 -7.69
N GLU A 323 -21.63 21.03 -8.91
CA GLU A 323 -22.00 19.84 -9.70
C GLU A 323 -21.59 18.54 -9.01
N GLN A 324 -20.43 18.55 -8.36
CA GLN A 324 -19.93 17.40 -7.60
C GLN A 324 -20.68 17.16 -6.28
N SER A 325 -21.41 18.17 -5.79
CA SER A 325 -22.06 18.19 -4.47
C SER A 325 -23.59 18.22 -4.51
N LYS A 326 -24.22 18.01 -5.68
CA LYS A 326 -25.69 17.88 -5.80
C LYS A 326 -26.22 17.05 -4.61
N PRO A 327 -27.05 17.66 -3.75
CA PRO A 327 -27.25 17.17 -2.40
C PRO A 327 -27.98 15.84 -2.42
N ALA A 328 -27.49 14.87 -1.65
CA ALA A 328 -28.42 14.00 -0.95
C ALA A 328 -29.29 14.94 -0.07
N PRO A 329 -30.62 14.85 -0.12
CA PRO A 329 -31.48 15.71 0.68
C PRO A 329 -31.04 15.63 2.15
N GLN A 330 -31.00 16.79 2.80
CA GLN A 330 -30.61 16.92 4.20
C GLN A 330 -31.31 15.85 5.03
N VAL A 331 -30.50 14.95 5.60
CA VAL A 331 -30.97 14.12 6.70
C VAL A 331 -31.32 15.09 7.81
N GLN A 332 -32.63 15.28 8.05
CA GLN A 332 -33.08 15.84 9.32
C GLN A 332 -32.40 15.02 10.40
N LYS A 333 -31.56 15.67 11.21
CA LYS A 333 -31.02 15.05 12.42
C LYS A 333 -32.22 14.46 13.15
N PRO A 334 -32.23 13.16 13.49
CA PRO A 334 -33.22 12.68 14.43
C PRO A 334 -33.13 13.55 15.68
N PRO A 335 -34.25 13.94 16.31
CA PRO A 335 -34.21 14.77 17.50
C PRO A 335 -33.27 14.08 18.51
N ARG A 336 -32.22 14.79 18.91
CA ARG A 336 -31.41 14.39 20.07
C ARG A 336 -32.29 14.57 21.30
N SER A 337 -33.15 13.61 21.56
CA SER A 337 -33.74 13.36 22.87
C SER A 337 -33.18 12.04 23.39
N LYS A 338 -31.86 11.96 23.57
CA LYS A 338 -31.34 11.11 24.63
C LYS A 338 -31.35 11.98 25.89
N PRO A 339 -32.07 11.60 26.95
CA PRO A 339 -31.93 12.30 28.23
C PRO A 339 -30.45 12.34 28.63
N PRO A 340 -30.02 13.31 29.46
CA PRO A 340 -28.67 13.29 30.02
C PRO A 340 -28.40 11.88 30.55
N PRO A 341 -27.21 11.30 30.28
CA PRO A 341 -26.91 9.98 30.78
C PRO A 341 -27.12 10.02 32.29
N ILE A 342 -28.08 9.23 32.79
CA ILE A 342 -28.17 8.90 34.20
C ILE A 342 -26.74 8.49 34.59
N PRO A 343 -26.13 9.08 35.64
CA PRO A 343 -24.79 8.68 36.03
C PRO A 343 -24.82 7.18 36.26
N VAL A 344 -24.21 6.43 35.34
CA VAL A 344 -24.03 5.00 35.50
C VAL A 344 -23.23 4.89 36.78
N LYS A 345 -23.85 4.36 37.85
CA LYS A 345 -23.12 4.01 39.08
C LYS A 345 -21.86 3.31 38.60
N LYS A 346 -20.67 3.90 38.87
CA LYS A 346 -19.39 3.31 38.49
C LYS A 346 -19.48 1.83 38.90
N PRO A 347 -19.47 0.89 37.95
CA PRO A 347 -19.42 -0.52 38.32
C PRO A 347 -18.23 -0.67 39.26
N SER A 348 -18.41 -1.36 40.38
CA SER A 348 -17.29 -1.79 41.21
C SER A 348 -16.32 -2.53 40.31
N CYS A 349 -15.20 -1.90 39.97
CA CYS A 349 -14.18 -2.45 39.09
C CYS A 349 -12.97 -2.81 39.95
N THR A 350 -12.58 -4.08 39.91
CA THR A 350 -11.31 -4.53 40.48
C THR A 350 -10.17 -4.04 39.61
N SER A 351 -9.08 -3.55 40.21
CA SER A 351 -7.90 -3.13 39.48
C SER A 351 -7.18 -4.35 38.90
N LEU A 352 -6.67 -4.26 37.66
CA LEU A 352 -5.83 -5.33 37.10
C LEU A 352 -4.60 -5.61 37.99
N TRP A 353 -3.97 -4.55 38.52
CA TRP A 353 -2.73 -4.69 39.30
C TRP A 353 -2.92 -5.33 40.68
N SER A 354 -4.15 -5.47 41.19
CA SER A 354 -4.39 -6.22 42.43
C SER A 354 -4.49 -7.74 42.23
N LEU A 355 -4.34 -8.22 41.00
CA LEU A 355 -4.52 -9.63 40.63
C LEU A 355 -3.16 -10.33 40.49
N GLU A 356 -2.62 -10.79 41.62
CA GLU A 356 -1.29 -11.41 41.71
C GLU A 356 -1.26 -12.91 41.35
N GLN A 357 -2.39 -13.49 40.95
CA GLN A 357 -2.45 -14.88 40.52
C GLN A 357 -1.80 -15.09 39.14
N PRO A 358 -1.25 -16.29 38.85
CA PRO A 358 -0.73 -16.63 37.53
C PRO A 358 -1.84 -16.63 36.48
N PHE A 359 -1.50 -16.23 35.25
CA PHE A 359 -2.42 -16.29 34.13
C PHE A 359 -2.58 -17.73 33.65
N CYS A 360 -3.83 -18.19 33.49
CA CYS A 360 -4.12 -19.51 32.97
C CYS A 360 -5.30 -19.47 31.98
N ILE A 361 -5.35 -20.48 31.12
CA ILE A 361 -6.45 -20.72 30.18
C ILE A 361 -6.88 -22.17 30.23
N GLN A 362 -8.11 -22.45 29.84
CA GLN A 362 -8.57 -23.82 29.60
C GLN A 362 -8.60 -24.11 28.10
N LEU A 363 -7.81 -25.09 27.66
CA LEU A 363 -7.87 -25.65 26.32
C LEU A 363 -8.93 -26.77 26.32
N ILE A 364 -10.04 -26.55 25.62
CA ILE A 364 -11.20 -27.45 25.69
C ILE A 364 -11.11 -28.50 24.58
N GLN A 365 -11.28 -28.06 23.33
CA GLN A 365 -11.47 -28.92 22.17
C GLN A 365 -11.00 -28.23 20.89
N GLY A 366 -10.56 -29.00 19.90
CA GLY A 366 -10.42 -28.57 18.52
C GLY A 366 -11.55 -29.15 17.66
N SER A 367 -11.81 -28.51 16.53
CA SER A 367 -12.83 -28.95 15.56
C SER A 367 -12.30 -28.87 14.14
N LYS A 368 -12.80 -29.75 13.26
CA LYS A 368 -12.44 -29.78 11.83
C LYS A 368 -10.93 -29.90 11.57
N VAL A 369 -10.22 -30.63 12.41
CA VAL A 369 -8.78 -30.84 12.26
C VAL A 369 -8.51 -31.91 11.19
N ASN A 370 -7.61 -31.61 10.26
CA ASN A 370 -7.21 -32.51 9.19
C ASN A 370 -5.71 -32.79 9.29
N ALA A 371 -5.34 -34.01 9.69
CA ALA A 371 -3.95 -34.46 9.82
C ALA A 371 -3.81 -35.97 9.55
N ASP A 372 -2.58 -36.46 9.42
CA ASP A 372 -2.29 -37.89 9.28
C ASP A 372 -2.64 -38.63 10.58
N GLU A 373 -3.55 -39.59 10.51
CA GLU A 373 -4.04 -40.39 11.65
C GLU A 373 -2.94 -41.14 12.41
N ARG A 374 -1.76 -41.31 11.80
CA ARG A 374 -0.59 -41.95 12.43
C ARG A 374 0.20 -41.03 13.37
N MET A 375 -0.17 -39.75 13.43
CA MET A 375 0.46 -38.73 14.27
C MET A 375 -0.37 -38.46 15.53
N LYS A 376 0.17 -37.62 16.41
CA LYS A 376 -0.50 -37.06 17.59
C LYS A 376 -0.67 -35.56 17.40
N LEU A 377 -1.78 -35.02 17.90
CA LEU A 377 -2.06 -33.60 17.93
C LEU A 377 -1.54 -32.97 19.22
N VAL A 378 -0.90 -31.81 19.08
CA VAL A 378 -0.42 -30.98 20.20
C VAL A 378 -0.79 -29.53 19.90
N VAL A 379 -1.28 -28.83 20.92
CA VAL A 379 -1.46 -27.37 20.87
C VAL A 379 -0.34 -26.72 21.67
N GLN A 380 0.41 -25.84 21.02
CA GLN A 380 1.37 -24.96 21.68
C GLN A 380 0.76 -23.58 21.84
N ALA A 381 0.95 -22.98 23.01
CA ALA A 381 0.47 -21.66 23.35
C ALA A 381 1.61 -20.80 23.91
N GLY A 382 1.61 -19.51 23.60
CA GLY A 382 2.58 -18.55 24.14
C GLY A 382 1.98 -17.17 24.29
N LEU A 383 2.50 -16.40 25.25
CA LEU A 383 2.14 -15.01 25.47
C LEU A 383 3.20 -14.10 24.85
N PHE A 384 2.76 -13.13 24.08
CA PHE A 384 3.63 -12.23 23.32
C PHE A 384 3.25 -10.77 23.51
N HIS A 385 4.27 -9.91 23.41
CA HIS A 385 4.16 -8.48 23.17
C HIS A 385 4.99 -8.16 21.91
N GLY A 386 4.32 -8.01 20.77
CA GLY A 386 5.01 -7.83 19.50
C GLY A 386 5.62 -9.16 19.05
N ASN A 387 6.95 -9.22 18.95
CA ASN A 387 7.70 -10.48 18.79
C ASN A 387 8.26 -11.05 20.10
N GLU A 388 8.27 -10.29 21.18
CA GLU A 388 8.88 -10.75 22.42
C GLU A 388 7.95 -11.69 23.17
N THR A 389 8.50 -12.81 23.64
CA THR A 389 7.79 -13.75 24.52
C THR A 389 7.76 -13.19 25.93
N LEU A 390 6.56 -13.03 26.50
CA LEU A 390 6.38 -12.52 27.87
C LEU A 390 6.77 -13.56 28.94
N CYS A 391 6.60 -14.84 28.61
CA CYS A 391 6.95 -15.99 29.45
C CYS A 391 7.26 -17.21 28.57
N LYS A 392 7.67 -18.33 29.18
CA LYS A 392 7.89 -19.59 28.45
C LYS A 392 6.61 -20.08 27.77
N THR A 393 6.75 -20.64 26.57
CA THR A 393 5.62 -21.27 25.86
C THR A 393 5.19 -22.55 26.56
N VAL A 394 3.89 -22.82 26.56
CA VAL A 394 3.26 -23.98 27.20
C VAL A 394 2.66 -24.88 26.12
N SER A 395 2.80 -26.20 26.28
CA SER A 395 2.24 -27.18 25.35
C SER A 395 1.20 -28.06 26.03
N SER A 396 0.16 -28.43 25.27
CA SER A 396 -0.82 -29.41 25.70
C SER A 396 -0.24 -30.82 25.77
N SER A 397 -1.01 -31.75 26.34
CA SER A 397 -0.81 -33.18 26.14
C SER A 397 -0.97 -33.61 24.68
N GLU A 398 -0.33 -34.72 24.31
CA GLU A 398 -0.48 -35.36 23.02
C GLU A 398 -1.82 -36.11 22.94
N VAL A 399 -2.66 -35.80 21.94
CA VAL A 399 -3.95 -36.46 21.69
C VAL A 399 -3.91 -37.18 20.34
N ASN A 400 -4.67 -38.28 20.19
CA ASN A 400 -4.77 -38.94 18.89
C ASN A 400 -5.36 -37.99 17.84
N VAL A 401 -4.88 -38.09 16.61
CA VAL A 401 -5.46 -37.34 15.49
C VAL A 401 -6.90 -37.79 15.26
N CYS A 402 -7.82 -36.84 15.31
CA CYS A 402 -9.21 -36.98 14.88
C CYS A 402 -9.73 -35.60 14.45
N SER A 403 -10.93 -35.55 13.88
CA SER A 403 -11.52 -34.27 13.44
C SER A 403 -11.89 -33.35 14.61
N GLU A 404 -12.30 -33.95 15.74
CA GLU A 404 -12.79 -33.26 16.94
C GLU A 404 -11.94 -33.63 18.18
N PRO A 405 -10.65 -33.24 18.24
CA PRO A 405 -9.76 -33.59 19.33
C PRO A 405 -10.13 -32.87 20.64
N VAL A 406 -10.07 -33.56 21.78
CA VAL A 406 -10.43 -33.01 23.09
C VAL A 406 -9.23 -33.05 24.02
N TRP A 407 -8.93 -31.93 24.68
CA TRP A 407 -7.84 -31.82 25.66
C TRP A 407 -8.35 -31.63 27.09
N LYS A 408 -9.31 -30.72 27.30
CA LYS A 408 -9.82 -30.32 28.63
C LYS A 408 -8.69 -30.08 29.65
N GLN A 409 -7.68 -29.34 29.22
CA GLN A 409 -6.46 -29.11 29.99
C GLN A 409 -6.35 -27.64 30.38
N GLN A 410 -5.99 -27.37 31.63
CA GLN A 410 -5.58 -26.03 32.05
C GLN A 410 -4.12 -25.81 31.68
N LEU A 411 -3.85 -24.74 30.93
CA LEU A 411 -2.50 -24.28 30.60
C LEU A 411 -2.21 -23.05 31.46
N GLU A 412 -1.23 -23.18 32.36
CA GLU A 412 -0.76 -22.12 33.25
C GLU A 412 0.52 -21.50 32.70
N PHE A 413 0.59 -20.18 32.71
CA PHE A 413 1.71 -19.40 32.19
C PHE A 413 2.49 -18.78 33.36
N ASP A 414 3.80 -18.72 33.21
CA ASP A 414 4.73 -18.14 34.19
C ASP A 414 4.74 -16.60 34.10
N ILE A 415 3.56 -16.01 34.34
CA ILE A 415 3.32 -14.56 34.40
C ILE A 415 2.02 -14.30 35.19
N ASN A 416 2.04 -13.30 36.06
CA ASN A 416 0.85 -12.91 36.83
C ASN A 416 -0.13 -12.08 35.99
N VAL A 417 -1.41 -12.09 36.35
CA VAL A 417 -2.44 -11.30 35.67
C VAL A 417 -2.16 -9.80 35.76
N CYS A 418 -1.63 -9.32 36.89
CA CYS A 418 -1.23 -7.92 37.09
C CYS A 418 -0.12 -7.45 36.13
N ASP A 419 0.72 -8.36 35.66
CA ASP A 419 1.88 -8.07 34.81
C ASP A 419 1.59 -8.14 33.30
N LEU A 420 0.35 -8.48 32.92
CA LEU A 420 -0.05 -8.53 31.51
C LEU A 420 -0.07 -7.11 30.91
N PRO A 421 0.77 -6.80 29.90
CA PRO A 421 0.75 -5.51 29.24
C PRO A 421 -0.53 -5.32 28.43
N ARG A 422 -0.89 -4.06 28.14
CA ARG A 422 -2.13 -3.72 27.41
C ARG A 422 -2.29 -4.49 26.10
N MET A 423 -1.19 -4.69 25.39
CA MET A 423 -1.17 -5.33 24.07
C MET A 423 -0.76 -6.80 24.12
N ALA A 424 -0.88 -7.46 25.29
CA ALA A 424 -0.61 -8.87 25.46
C ALA A 424 -1.47 -9.72 24.51
N ARG A 425 -0.79 -10.59 23.77
CA ARG A 425 -1.37 -11.46 22.75
C ARG A 425 -1.10 -12.91 23.10
N LEU A 426 -2.16 -13.71 23.09
CA LEU A 426 -2.10 -15.15 23.23
C LEU A 426 -2.05 -15.78 21.84
N CYS A 427 -0.97 -16.49 21.54
CA CYS A 427 -0.70 -17.10 20.25
C CYS A 427 -0.76 -18.62 20.37
N PHE A 428 -1.48 -19.26 19.45
CA PHE A 428 -1.64 -20.71 19.38
C PHE A 428 -1.10 -21.27 18.07
N ALA A 429 -0.56 -22.47 18.13
CA ALA A 429 -0.30 -23.30 16.96
C ALA A 429 -0.66 -24.76 17.25
N LEU A 430 -1.32 -25.38 16.28
CA LEU A 430 -1.70 -26.78 16.28
C LEU A 430 -0.70 -27.57 15.44
N TYR A 431 -0.14 -28.62 16.03
CA TYR A 431 0.89 -29.48 15.45
C TYR A 431 0.42 -30.92 15.31
N ALA A 432 0.91 -31.59 14.26
CA ALA A 432 0.96 -33.04 14.20
C ALA A 432 2.41 -33.51 14.46
N VAL A 433 2.58 -34.30 15.51
CA VAL A 433 3.85 -34.84 15.98
C VAL A 433 3.87 -36.35 15.79
N ILE A 434 5.00 -36.91 15.37
CA ILE A 434 5.15 -38.37 15.27
C ILE A 434 5.39 -38.95 16.66
N GLU A 435 4.65 -40.00 17.01
CA GLU A 435 4.82 -40.70 18.28
C GLU A 435 6.28 -41.16 18.45
N LYS A 436 6.90 -40.73 19.56
CA LYS A 436 8.28 -41.12 19.90
C LYS A 436 8.30 -42.60 20.28
N ALA A 437 8.44 -43.48 19.29
CA ALA A 437 8.59 -44.91 19.53
C ALA A 437 9.76 -45.18 20.50
N LYS A 438 9.51 -45.96 21.57
CA LYS A 438 10.55 -46.48 22.46
C LYS A 438 11.59 -47.21 21.60
N LYS A 439 12.86 -46.78 21.69
CA LYS A 439 14.01 -47.24 20.89
C LYS A 439 13.99 -48.75 20.63
N ALA A 440 13.84 -49.15 19.36
CA ALA A 440 14.45 -50.37 18.85
C ALA A 440 15.76 -49.97 18.13
N ARG A 441 16.88 -50.59 18.53
CA ARG A 441 18.22 -50.39 17.94
C ARG A 441 18.16 -50.58 16.42
N SER A 442 18.32 -49.50 15.66
CA SER A 442 18.55 -49.58 14.21
C SER A 442 19.58 -48.53 13.80
N THR A 443 20.66 -48.99 13.18
CA THR A 443 21.88 -48.26 12.81
C THR A 443 21.80 -47.52 11.46
N LYS A 444 20.60 -47.17 10.98
CA LYS A 444 20.47 -46.31 9.79
C LYS A 444 20.07 -44.89 10.19
N LYS A 445 20.93 -43.94 9.82
CA LYS A 445 20.79 -42.48 9.94
C LYS A 445 19.46 -42.02 9.28
N LYS A 446 18.35 -42.13 10.00
CA LYS A 446 17.03 -41.62 9.60
C LYS A 446 17.04 -40.10 9.74
N SER A 447 16.69 -39.38 8.69
CA SER A 447 16.35 -37.96 8.80
C SER A 447 15.30 -37.78 9.89
N LYS A 448 15.52 -36.86 10.84
CA LYS A 448 14.47 -36.41 11.75
C LYS A 448 13.28 -35.97 10.88
N LYS A 449 12.18 -36.72 10.88
CA LYS A 449 10.92 -36.23 10.33
C LYS A 449 10.47 -35.09 11.25
N ALA A 450 10.36 -33.89 10.71
CA ALA A 450 10.01 -32.68 11.44
C ALA A 450 8.53 -32.70 11.85
N ASP A 451 8.22 -32.06 12.99
CA ASP A 451 6.84 -31.80 13.42
C ASP A 451 6.12 -30.99 12.35
N CYS A 452 4.86 -31.31 12.09
CA CYS A 452 4.08 -30.70 11.02
C CYS A 452 3.16 -29.61 11.60
N PRO A 453 3.42 -28.31 11.34
CA PRO A 453 2.50 -27.25 11.73
C PRO A 453 1.23 -27.33 10.87
N ILE A 454 0.06 -27.43 11.51
CA ILE A 454 -1.24 -27.53 10.83
C ILE A 454 -1.85 -26.15 10.66
N ALA A 455 -2.04 -25.45 11.77
CA ALA A 455 -2.75 -24.19 11.81
C ALA A 455 -2.32 -23.32 13.00
N TRP A 456 -2.58 -22.03 12.95
CA TRP A 456 -2.28 -21.07 14.01
C TRP A 456 -3.43 -20.08 14.23
N ALA A 457 -3.53 -19.50 15.43
CA ALA A 457 -4.51 -18.46 15.75
C ALA A 457 -3.98 -17.55 16.85
N ASN A 458 -4.26 -16.25 16.76
CA ASN A 458 -3.85 -15.28 17.77
C ASN A 458 -5.07 -14.58 18.37
N LEU A 459 -5.00 -14.24 19.66
CA LEU A 459 -6.07 -13.58 20.40
C LEU A 459 -5.48 -12.45 21.26
N MET A 460 -6.05 -11.25 21.16
CA MET A 460 -5.78 -10.20 22.14
C MET A 460 -6.47 -10.54 23.47
N LEU A 461 -5.70 -10.51 24.57
CA LEU A 461 -6.22 -10.78 25.92
C LEU A 461 -7.15 -9.68 26.42
N PHE A 462 -6.87 -8.44 26.03
CA PHE A 462 -7.74 -7.31 26.27
C PHE A 462 -8.58 -7.03 25.02
N ASP A 463 -9.83 -6.59 25.19
CA ASP A 463 -10.68 -6.14 24.09
C ASP A 463 -10.39 -4.68 23.69
N TYR A 464 -11.16 -4.13 22.74
CA TYR A 464 -11.00 -2.75 22.27
C TYR A 464 -11.43 -1.67 23.28
N LYS A 465 -12.12 -2.07 24.36
CA LYS A 465 -12.59 -1.22 25.47
C LYS A 465 -11.74 -1.37 26.73
N ASP A 466 -10.55 -1.95 26.58
CA ASP A 466 -9.58 -2.20 27.65
C ASP A 466 -10.00 -3.28 28.65
N GLN A 467 -11.06 -4.04 28.39
CA GLN A 467 -11.52 -5.10 29.29
C GLN A 467 -10.70 -6.37 29.08
N LEU A 468 -10.24 -7.00 30.16
CA LEU A 468 -9.66 -8.35 30.12
C LEU A 468 -10.75 -9.35 29.75
N LYS A 469 -10.52 -10.14 28.69
CA LYS A 469 -11.50 -11.11 28.20
C LYS A 469 -11.66 -12.27 29.16
N THR A 470 -12.90 -12.71 29.34
CA THR A 470 -13.29 -13.89 30.12
C THR A 470 -14.32 -14.71 29.34
N GLY A 471 -14.48 -15.98 29.71
CA GLY A 471 -15.44 -16.91 29.09
C GLY A 471 -14.90 -17.65 27.87
N GLU A 472 -15.80 -18.36 27.20
CA GLU A 472 -15.46 -19.22 26.06
C GLU A 472 -15.18 -18.41 24.79
N CYS A 473 -14.16 -18.84 24.05
CA CYS A 473 -13.75 -18.25 22.78
C CYS A 473 -13.51 -19.36 21.76
N CYS A 474 -14.23 -19.32 20.63
CA CYS A 474 -13.96 -20.17 19.48
C CYS A 474 -13.04 -19.46 18.50
N LEU A 475 -11.83 -19.99 18.31
CA LEU A 475 -10.78 -19.43 17.47
C LEU A 475 -10.69 -20.22 16.16
N TYR A 476 -11.31 -19.72 15.09
CA TYR A 476 -11.09 -20.25 13.75
C TYR A 476 -9.67 -19.93 13.28
N MET A 477 -8.92 -20.97 12.97
CA MET A 477 -7.48 -20.92 12.76
C MET A 477 -7.11 -20.65 11.30
N TRP A 478 -5.92 -20.07 11.12
CA TRP A 478 -5.29 -19.88 9.83
C TRP A 478 -4.39 -21.06 9.51
N PRO A 479 -4.35 -21.54 8.26
CA PRO A 479 -3.44 -22.62 7.87
C PRO A 479 -1.98 -22.16 8.05
N SER A 480 -1.14 -23.07 8.54
CA SER A 480 0.29 -22.83 8.64
C SER A 480 0.95 -23.04 7.27
N VAL A 481 1.82 -22.11 6.88
CA VAL A 481 2.64 -22.24 5.66
C VAL A 481 4.03 -22.72 6.11
N PRO A 482 4.56 -23.81 5.55
CA PRO A 482 5.92 -24.25 5.86
C PRO A 482 6.92 -23.16 5.44
N ASP A 483 7.59 -22.54 6.41
CA ASP A 483 8.65 -21.56 6.18
C ASP A 483 10.01 -22.17 6.58
N GLU A 484 11.10 -21.68 5.97
CA GLU A 484 12.48 -22.11 6.23
C GLU A 484 12.88 -21.95 7.71
N LYS A 485 12.21 -21.05 8.43
CA LYS A 485 12.50 -20.71 9.82
C LYS A 485 12.04 -21.75 10.85
N GLY A 486 11.04 -22.56 10.52
CA GLY A 486 10.50 -23.58 11.45
C GLY A 486 10.06 -23.02 12.81
N GLU A 487 9.68 -21.74 12.91
CA GLU A 487 9.18 -21.12 14.14
C GLU A 487 7.89 -21.82 14.59
N LEU A 488 7.76 -22.09 15.90
CA LEU A 488 6.67 -22.90 16.45
C LEU A 488 5.34 -22.14 16.63
N LEU A 489 5.37 -20.81 16.54
CA LEU A 489 4.21 -19.94 16.71
C LEU A 489 4.31 -18.81 15.69
N ASN A 490 3.18 -18.17 15.37
CA ASN A 490 3.15 -17.04 14.42
C ASN A 490 2.66 -15.74 15.10
N PRO A 491 3.46 -15.13 16.00
CA PRO A 491 3.03 -13.96 16.78
C PRO A 491 2.83 -12.68 15.94
N THR A 492 3.42 -12.63 14.74
CA THR A 492 3.26 -11.51 13.79
C THR A 492 1.99 -11.63 12.95
N GLY A 493 1.33 -12.79 12.97
CA GLY A 493 0.07 -13.03 12.30
C GLY A 493 -1.10 -12.23 12.88
N THR A 494 -2.15 -12.06 12.07
CA THR A 494 -3.36 -11.33 12.48
C THR A 494 -4.03 -11.92 13.72
N VAL A 495 -4.61 -11.05 14.54
CA VAL A 495 -5.44 -11.42 15.71
C VAL A 495 -6.92 -11.62 15.35
N ARG A 496 -7.30 -11.35 14.10
CA ARG A 496 -8.67 -11.62 13.64
C ARG A 496 -8.81 -13.10 13.33
N SER A 497 -9.93 -13.67 13.77
CA SER A 497 -10.28 -15.06 13.47
C SER A 497 -10.51 -15.25 11.97
N ASN A 498 -10.24 -16.47 11.48
CA ASN A 498 -10.42 -16.79 10.08
C ASN A 498 -11.92 -16.68 9.69
N PRO A 499 -12.28 -15.86 8.69
CA PRO A 499 -13.68 -15.68 8.31
C PRO A 499 -14.32 -16.93 7.67
N ASN A 500 -13.53 -17.92 7.22
CA ASN A 500 -14.06 -19.17 6.68
C ASN A 500 -14.41 -20.17 7.79
N THR A 501 -15.45 -19.85 8.56
CA THR A 501 -15.88 -20.63 9.74
C THR A 501 -16.35 -22.05 9.42
N GLU A 502 -16.74 -22.32 8.17
CA GLU A 502 -17.31 -23.60 7.75
C GLU A 502 -16.25 -24.68 7.52
N SER A 503 -15.09 -24.32 6.97
CA SER A 503 -14.10 -25.30 6.50
C SER A 503 -12.77 -25.31 7.27
N THR A 504 -12.50 -24.30 8.09
CA THR A 504 -11.20 -24.18 8.78
C THR A 504 -11.23 -24.85 10.15
N ALA A 505 -10.08 -25.38 10.56
CA ALA A 505 -9.89 -25.88 11.92
C ALA A 505 -10.20 -24.78 12.94
N ALA A 506 -10.78 -25.15 14.08
CA ALA A 506 -11.08 -24.23 15.17
C ALA A 506 -10.55 -24.77 16.50
N LEU A 507 -10.19 -23.87 17.42
CA LEU A 507 -9.89 -24.18 18.81
C LEU A 507 -10.89 -23.50 19.73
N LEU A 508 -11.53 -24.27 20.60
CA LEU A 508 -12.34 -23.79 21.69
C LEU A 508 -11.49 -23.69 22.95
N ILE A 509 -11.41 -22.48 23.50
CA ILE A 509 -10.73 -22.18 24.76
C ILE A 509 -11.69 -21.48 25.72
N CYS A 510 -11.37 -21.49 27.00
CA CYS A 510 -12.05 -20.66 28.00
C CYS A 510 -11.02 -19.84 28.80
N LEU A 511 -11.27 -18.54 28.88
CA LEU A 511 -10.52 -17.61 29.72
C LEU A 511 -11.22 -17.55 31.09
N PRO A 512 -10.54 -17.91 32.19
CA PRO A 512 -11.17 -18.00 33.51
C PRO A 512 -11.63 -16.64 34.02
N GLU A 513 -12.68 -16.64 34.84
CA GLU A 513 -13.11 -15.44 35.58
C GLU A 513 -12.10 -15.14 36.70
N VAL A 514 -11.39 -14.02 36.56
CA VAL A 514 -10.37 -13.59 37.54
C VAL A 514 -10.94 -12.75 38.69
N ALA A 515 -12.16 -12.24 38.54
CA ALA A 515 -12.84 -11.39 39.51
C ALA A 515 -14.37 -11.45 39.29
N PRO A 516 -15.19 -11.16 40.32
CA PRO A 516 -16.66 -11.16 40.19
C PRO A 516 -17.21 -10.01 39.32
N HIS A 517 -16.37 -9.02 39.02
CA HIS A 517 -16.71 -7.88 38.16
C HIS A 517 -15.72 -7.79 37.00
N PRO A 518 -16.10 -7.20 35.85
CA PRO A 518 -15.20 -6.94 34.75
C PRO A 518 -13.92 -6.21 35.18
N VAL A 519 -12.79 -6.68 34.69
CA VAL A 519 -11.46 -6.10 34.95
C VAL A 519 -11.02 -5.31 33.74
N TYR A 520 -10.61 -4.07 33.93
CA TYR A 520 -10.11 -3.20 32.88
C TYR A 520 -8.62 -2.92 33.07
N TYR A 521 -7.91 -2.75 31.96
CA TYR A 521 -6.55 -2.23 31.99
C TYR A 521 -6.55 -0.83 32.63
N PRO A 522 -5.56 -0.50 33.48
CA PRO A 522 -5.51 0.79 34.15
C PRO A 522 -5.54 1.97 33.16
N ALA A 523 -6.32 3.00 33.50
CA ALA A 523 -6.35 4.25 32.77
C ALA A 523 -4.99 4.97 32.85
N LEU A 524 -4.69 5.81 31.86
CA LEU A 524 -3.40 6.51 31.76
C LEU A 524 -3.03 7.25 33.05
N ASP A 525 -3.97 7.92 33.72
CA ASP A 525 -3.69 8.65 34.96
C ASP A 525 -3.09 7.74 36.05
N LYS A 526 -3.62 6.53 36.22
CA LYS A 526 -3.10 5.55 37.19
C LYS A 526 -1.73 5.01 36.79
N ILE A 527 -1.49 4.85 35.48
CA ILE A 527 -0.18 4.46 34.93
C ILE A 527 0.87 5.53 35.26
N LEU A 528 0.53 6.79 35.08
CA LEU A 528 1.42 7.90 35.38
C LEU A 528 1.62 8.14 36.88
N GLU A 529 0.65 7.78 37.72
CA GLU A 529 0.82 7.77 39.18
C GLU A 529 1.87 6.73 39.59
N LEU A 530 1.75 5.49 39.11
CA LEU A 530 2.72 4.43 39.41
C LEU A 530 4.11 4.71 38.83
N GLY A 531 4.18 5.18 37.58
CA GLY A 531 5.44 5.41 36.86
C GLY A 531 6.32 6.53 37.43
N ARG A 532 5.77 7.41 38.27
CA ARG A 532 6.52 8.51 38.91
C ARG A 532 7.44 8.07 40.05
N HIS A 533 7.28 6.86 40.58
CA HIS A 533 8.05 6.35 41.72
C HIS A 533 9.42 5.75 41.37
N GLY A 534 9.99 6.09 40.20
CA GLY A 534 11.31 5.60 39.78
C GLY A 534 12.47 6.34 40.44
N GLU A 535 13.48 5.60 40.93
CA GLU A 535 14.71 6.17 41.49
C GLU A 535 15.60 6.79 40.39
N GLN A 536 16.08 8.02 40.61
CA GLN A 536 17.16 8.63 39.82
C GLN A 536 18.52 8.27 40.44
N GLY A 537 19.24 7.36 39.80
CA GLY A 537 20.59 6.96 40.23
C GLY A 537 21.65 8.01 39.86
N ARG A 538 22.73 8.11 40.67
CA ARG A 538 23.97 8.79 40.26
C ARG A 538 24.79 7.83 39.40
N PHE A 539 25.25 8.28 38.24
CA PHE A 539 26.01 7.46 37.27
C PHE A 539 27.49 7.85 37.23
N THR A 540 28.36 6.90 36.92
CA THR A 540 29.79 7.18 36.71
C THR A 540 30.06 7.68 35.29
N GLU A 541 31.16 8.42 35.08
CA GLU A 541 31.59 8.81 33.73
C GLU A 541 31.86 7.60 32.82
N GLU A 542 32.30 6.48 33.39
CA GLU A 542 32.51 5.21 32.67
C GLU A 542 31.19 4.64 32.13
N GLU A 543 30.11 4.64 32.93
CA GLU A 543 28.78 4.20 32.49
C GLU A 543 28.22 5.11 31.39
N GLN A 544 28.45 6.42 31.48
CA GLN A 544 28.08 7.37 30.44
C GLN A 544 28.85 7.16 29.13
N LEU A 545 30.15 6.84 29.21
CA LEU A 545 30.96 6.52 28.04
C LEU A 545 30.50 5.20 27.40
N GLN A 546 30.25 4.17 28.21
CA GLN A 546 29.72 2.90 27.74
C GLN A 546 28.37 3.07 27.04
N LEU A 547 27.46 3.87 27.60
CA LEU A 547 26.17 4.16 26.96
C LEU A 547 26.36 4.82 25.59
N ARG A 548 27.27 5.82 25.48
CA ARG A 548 27.59 6.46 24.19
C ARG A 548 28.09 5.45 23.16
N GLU A 549 29.05 4.60 23.53
CA GLU A 549 29.59 3.57 22.64
C GLU A 549 28.51 2.56 22.19
N LEU A 550 27.61 2.17 23.10
CA LEU A 550 26.49 1.28 22.80
C LEU A 550 25.48 1.92 21.84
N LEU A 551 25.13 3.19 22.06
CA LEU A 551 24.19 3.91 21.20
C LEU A 551 24.81 4.21 19.82
N ASP A 552 26.09 4.52 19.77
CA ASP A 552 26.84 4.84 18.55
C ASP A 552 27.24 3.61 17.71
N ARG A 553 27.11 2.38 18.23
CA ARG A 553 27.35 1.14 17.45
C ARG A 553 26.59 1.22 16.11
N ARG A 554 27.35 1.39 15.01
CA ARG A 554 26.86 1.54 13.63
C ARG A 554 26.41 0.21 13.02
N GLY A 555 25.53 -0.49 13.73
CA GLY A 555 24.95 -1.74 13.29
C GLY A 555 23.78 -2.12 14.19
N SER A 556 22.76 -2.75 13.62
CA SER A 556 21.63 -3.33 14.35
C SER A 556 22.05 -4.64 15.04
N GLY A 557 23.12 -4.59 15.84
CA GLY A 557 23.48 -5.68 16.73
C GLY A 557 22.41 -5.80 17.80
N GLU A 558 21.94 -7.02 18.04
CA GLU A 558 21.07 -7.32 19.17
C GLU A 558 21.82 -6.98 20.47
N LEU A 559 21.19 -6.22 21.37
CA LEU A 559 21.80 -5.86 22.64
C LEU A 559 21.91 -7.10 23.52
N TYR A 560 23.06 -7.31 24.13
CA TYR A 560 23.23 -8.36 25.13
C TYR A 560 22.50 -7.99 26.44
N GLU A 561 22.11 -8.96 27.25
CA GLU A 561 21.30 -8.72 28.47
C GLU A 561 21.92 -7.68 29.44
N HIS A 562 23.25 -7.69 29.62
CA HIS A 562 23.93 -6.69 30.45
C HIS A 562 23.87 -5.27 29.86
N GLU A 563 23.87 -5.15 28.52
CA GLU A 563 23.71 -3.87 27.83
C GLU A 563 22.26 -3.38 27.94
N LYS A 564 21.27 -4.30 27.89
CA LYS A 564 19.86 -3.99 28.13
C LYS A 564 19.66 -3.42 29.54
N ASP A 565 20.21 -4.07 30.56
CA ASP A 565 20.08 -3.60 31.94
C ASP A 565 20.72 -2.21 32.13
N LEU A 566 21.86 -1.92 31.47
CA LEU A 566 22.48 -0.58 31.50
C LEU A 566 21.61 0.48 30.80
N VAL A 567 21.08 0.17 29.61
CA VAL A 567 20.17 1.06 28.86
C VAL A 567 18.91 1.37 29.67
N TRP A 568 18.32 0.37 30.33
CA TRP A 568 17.16 0.56 31.21
C TRP A 568 17.51 1.42 32.44
N LYS A 569 18.65 1.15 33.08
CA LYS A 569 19.15 1.91 34.22
C LYS A 569 19.31 3.39 33.89
N MET A 570 19.84 3.71 32.70
CA MET A 570 20.12 5.07 32.23
C MET A 570 18.98 5.69 31.37
N ARG A 571 17.76 5.16 31.44
CA ARG A 571 16.60 5.61 30.63
C ARG A 571 16.32 7.12 30.63
N HIS A 572 16.57 7.82 31.76
CA HIS A 572 16.43 9.27 31.84
C HIS A 572 17.54 10.02 31.08
N GLU A 573 18.79 9.54 31.14
CA GLU A 573 19.91 10.10 30.37
C GLU A 573 19.67 9.95 28.86
N ILE A 574 19.07 8.84 28.44
CA ILE A 574 18.69 8.60 27.04
C ILE A 574 17.62 9.59 26.60
N GLN A 575 16.59 9.83 27.43
CA GLN A 575 15.55 10.81 27.11
C GLN A 575 16.13 12.22 26.91
N GLU A 576 17.09 12.62 27.74
CA GLU A 576 17.68 13.97 27.72
C GLU A 576 18.72 14.16 26.61
N HIS A 577 19.61 13.17 26.42
CA HIS A 577 20.78 13.31 25.55
C HIS A 577 20.69 12.54 24.23
N PHE A 578 19.86 11.49 24.14
CA PHE A 578 19.78 10.58 22.99
C PHE A 578 18.34 10.24 22.58
N PRO A 579 17.50 11.25 22.27
CA PRO A 579 16.07 11.02 22.04
C PRO A 579 15.76 10.06 20.88
N GLU A 580 16.63 10.01 19.85
CA GLU A 580 16.49 9.09 18.71
C GLU A 580 16.65 7.62 19.10
N ALA A 581 17.20 7.31 20.28
CA ALA A 581 17.37 5.95 20.78
C ALA A 581 16.12 5.36 21.44
N LEU A 582 14.95 6.02 21.35
CA LEU A 582 13.68 5.55 21.91
C LEU A 582 13.35 4.11 21.50
N ALA A 583 13.53 3.76 20.22
CA ALA A 583 13.26 2.42 19.72
C ALA A 583 14.09 1.35 20.46
N ARG A 584 15.36 1.64 20.75
CA ARG A 584 16.24 0.73 21.52
C ARG A 584 15.78 0.61 22.97
N LEU A 585 15.41 1.72 23.60
CA LEU A 585 14.91 1.72 24.98
C LEU A 585 13.60 0.91 25.10
N LEU A 586 12.71 1.02 24.12
CA LEU A 586 11.45 0.26 24.06
C LEU A 586 11.69 -1.25 23.93
N LEU A 587 12.68 -1.68 23.14
CA LEU A 587 13.09 -3.09 23.02
C LEU A 587 13.76 -3.64 24.28
N VAL A 588 14.31 -2.77 25.11
CA VAL A 588 14.96 -3.14 26.38
C VAL A 588 13.95 -3.23 27.54
N THR A 589 12.80 -2.57 27.39
CA THR A 589 11.77 -2.49 28.44
C THR A 589 11.21 -3.88 28.73
N LYS A 590 11.16 -4.27 30.01
CA LYS A 590 10.59 -5.56 30.43
C LYS A 590 9.06 -5.47 30.42
N TRP A 591 8.46 -5.76 29.27
CA TRP A 591 7.01 -5.69 29.05
C TRP A 591 6.17 -6.68 29.88
N ASN A 592 6.82 -7.66 30.52
CA ASN A 592 6.21 -8.60 31.46
C ASN A 592 6.28 -8.13 32.93
N LYS A 593 6.55 -6.84 33.17
CA LYS A 593 6.52 -6.22 34.49
C LYS A 593 5.77 -4.89 34.42
N HIS A 594 4.64 -4.81 35.10
CA HIS A 594 3.78 -3.62 34.98
C HIS A 594 4.42 -2.33 35.54
N GLU A 595 5.32 -2.43 36.53
CA GLU A 595 6.08 -1.30 37.08
C GLU A 595 7.04 -0.70 36.03
N ASP A 596 7.78 -1.55 35.31
CA ASP A 596 8.70 -1.12 34.25
C ASP A 596 7.92 -0.50 33.09
N VAL A 597 6.79 -1.12 32.70
CA VAL A 597 5.89 -0.56 31.68
C VAL A 597 5.35 0.81 32.10
N ALA A 598 4.93 0.98 33.36
CA ALA A 598 4.43 2.26 33.86
C ALA A 598 5.50 3.36 33.82
N GLN A 599 6.74 3.05 34.20
CA GLN A 599 7.87 3.98 34.09
C GLN A 599 8.17 4.35 32.63
N MET A 600 8.20 3.37 31.72
CA MET A 600 8.43 3.62 30.29
C MET A 600 7.34 4.50 29.69
N LEU A 601 6.08 4.25 30.00
CA LEU A 601 4.96 5.06 29.52
C LEU A 601 4.98 6.48 30.11
N CYS A 602 5.46 6.65 31.35
CA CYS A 602 5.68 7.96 31.95
C CYS A 602 6.77 8.75 31.19
N LEU A 603 7.91 8.10 30.86
CA LEU A 603 8.95 8.69 30.02
C LEU A 603 8.43 9.06 28.63
N LEU A 604 7.63 8.18 28.02
CA LEU A 604 7.08 8.39 26.69
C LEU A 604 6.17 9.62 26.62
N CYS A 605 5.42 9.91 27.69
CA CYS A 605 4.53 11.08 27.75
C CYS A 605 5.31 12.41 27.75
N SER A 606 6.52 12.44 28.29
CA SER A 606 7.42 13.60 28.28
C SER A 606 8.54 13.50 27.23
N TRP A 607 8.52 12.47 26.37
CA TRP A 607 9.57 12.26 25.37
C TRP A 607 9.57 13.39 24.32
N PRO A 608 10.76 13.93 23.97
CA PRO A 608 10.85 14.94 22.92
C PRO A 608 10.41 14.36 21.58
N GLU A 609 9.76 15.18 20.75
CA GLU A 609 9.23 14.71 19.47
C GLU A 609 10.33 14.26 18.51
N LEU A 610 10.11 13.14 17.82
CA LEU A 610 11.15 12.53 16.98
C LEU A 610 11.12 13.01 15.53
N PRO A 611 12.24 12.88 14.79
CA PRO A 611 12.25 12.95 13.34
C PRO A 611 11.32 11.90 12.72
N VAL A 612 10.81 12.18 11.52
CA VAL A 612 9.92 11.28 10.75
C VAL A 612 10.53 9.90 10.58
N LEU A 613 11.83 9.84 10.29
CA LEU A 613 12.56 8.59 10.07
C LEU A 613 12.47 7.64 11.27
N SER A 614 12.74 8.16 12.47
CA SER A 614 12.66 7.39 13.72
C SER A 614 11.22 7.02 14.06
N ALA A 615 10.25 7.90 13.75
CA ALA A 615 8.83 7.61 13.97
C ALA A 615 8.29 6.48 13.07
N LEU A 616 8.82 6.32 11.85
CA LEU A 616 8.47 5.21 10.97
C LEU A 616 8.91 3.85 11.54
N GLU A 617 10.06 3.79 12.21
CA GLU A 617 10.54 2.57 12.87
C GLU A 617 9.56 2.09 13.95
N LEU A 618 8.97 3.03 14.71
CA LEU A 618 8.03 2.75 15.80
C LEU A 618 6.66 2.22 15.34
N LEU A 619 6.42 2.13 14.03
CA LEU A 619 5.22 1.49 13.45
C LEU A 619 5.44 0.03 13.07
N ASP A 620 6.64 -0.51 13.26
CA ASP A 620 6.92 -1.94 13.04
C ASP A 620 6.23 -2.82 14.09
N PHE A 621 6.00 -4.10 13.78
CA PHE A 621 5.32 -5.05 14.68
C PHE A 621 6.03 -5.21 16.05
N SER A 622 7.31 -4.84 16.12
CA SER A 622 8.12 -4.85 17.33
C SER A 622 7.61 -3.88 18.40
N PHE A 623 6.79 -2.88 18.02
CA PHE A 623 6.29 -1.83 18.91
C PHE A 623 4.75 -1.80 18.94
N PRO A 624 4.08 -2.83 19.49
CA PRO A 624 2.63 -2.95 19.42
C PRO A 624 1.88 -2.01 20.39
N ASP A 625 2.56 -1.38 21.37
CA ASP A 625 1.92 -0.55 22.39
C ASP A 625 1.20 0.67 21.79
N ARG A 626 -0.03 0.91 22.24
CA ARG A 626 -0.90 1.96 21.70
C ARG A 626 -0.35 3.37 21.91
N HIS A 627 0.39 3.61 23.00
CA HIS A 627 0.95 4.93 23.29
C HIS A 627 2.19 5.18 22.42
N VAL A 628 2.97 4.13 22.16
CA VAL A 628 4.08 4.18 21.19
C VAL A 628 3.56 4.49 19.79
N GLY A 629 2.52 3.79 19.34
CA GLY A 629 1.84 4.09 18.09
C GLY A 629 1.29 5.52 18.04
N SER A 630 0.63 5.99 19.11
CA SER A 630 0.13 7.37 19.21
C SER A 630 1.26 8.40 19.13
N PHE A 631 2.40 8.15 19.77
CA PHE A 631 3.58 9.01 19.74
C PHE A 631 4.22 9.05 18.35
N ALA A 632 4.31 7.90 17.68
CA ALA A 632 4.77 7.80 16.30
C ALA A 632 3.87 8.63 15.36
N ILE A 633 2.54 8.46 15.45
CA ILE A 633 1.58 9.23 14.64
C ILE A 633 1.67 10.74 14.94
N LYS A 634 1.87 11.15 16.19
CA LYS A 634 2.09 12.56 16.53
C LYS A 634 3.28 13.13 15.75
N SER A 635 4.38 12.40 15.68
CA SER A 635 5.57 12.79 14.92
C SER A 635 5.34 12.79 13.40
N LEU A 636 4.56 11.83 12.88
CA LEU A 636 4.21 11.73 11.46
C LEU A 636 3.23 12.81 10.99
N ARG A 637 2.51 13.50 11.89
CA ARG A 637 1.66 14.64 11.52
C ARG A 637 2.45 15.81 10.91
N LYS A 638 3.77 15.87 11.11
CA LYS A 638 4.68 16.83 10.45
C LYS A 638 4.93 16.54 8.97
N LEU A 639 4.66 15.32 8.51
CA LEU A 639 4.87 14.93 7.11
C LEU A 639 4.08 15.85 6.17
N THR A 640 4.77 16.37 5.16
CA THR A 640 4.11 17.02 4.02
C THR A 640 3.27 15.99 3.23
N ASP A 641 2.32 16.45 2.44
CA ASP A 641 1.50 15.56 1.60
C ASP A 641 2.33 14.81 0.56
N ASP A 642 3.42 15.41 0.08
CA ASP A 642 4.34 14.80 -0.89
C ASP A 642 5.18 13.68 -0.27
N GLU A 643 5.72 13.89 0.94
CA GLU A 643 6.43 12.84 1.68
C GLU A 643 5.47 11.73 2.11
N LEU A 644 4.28 12.07 2.60
CA LEU A 644 3.27 11.07 2.97
C LEU A 644 2.89 10.20 1.77
N SER A 645 2.75 10.79 0.58
CA SER A 645 2.44 10.05 -0.65
C SER A 645 3.52 9.02 -1.00
N GLN A 646 4.78 9.27 -0.64
CA GLN A 646 5.90 8.36 -0.90
C GLN A 646 5.90 7.15 0.07
N TYR A 647 5.44 7.36 1.30
CA TYR A 647 5.38 6.31 2.34
C TYR A 647 3.99 5.63 2.46
N LEU A 648 3.02 6.07 1.66
CA LEU A 648 1.62 5.66 1.81
C LEU A 648 1.44 4.15 1.67
N LEU A 649 2.19 3.50 0.78
CA LEU A 649 2.13 2.05 0.63
C LEU A 649 2.52 1.34 1.93
N GLN A 650 3.64 1.73 2.54
CA GLN A 650 4.16 1.16 3.78
C GLN A 650 3.19 1.40 4.94
N LEU A 651 2.65 2.61 5.05
CA LEU A 651 1.67 2.98 6.09
C LEU A 651 0.37 2.17 5.96
N VAL A 652 -0.08 1.87 4.74
CA VAL A 652 -1.22 0.97 4.53
C VAL A 652 -0.89 -0.47 4.94
N GLN A 653 0.33 -0.95 4.70
CA GLN A 653 0.71 -2.31 5.08
C GLN A 653 0.78 -2.51 6.60
N VAL A 654 1.28 -1.53 7.37
CA VAL A 654 1.40 -1.66 8.83
C VAL A 654 0.05 -1.66 9.56
N LEU A 655 -1.05 -1.22 8.91
CA LEU A 655 -2.41 -1.44 9.43
C LEU A 655 -2.73 -2.92 9.71
N ARG A 656 -1.95 -3.86 9.15
CA ARG A 656 -2.04 -5.30 9.42
C ARG A 656 -1.54 -5.69 10.81
N TYR A 657 -0.60 -4.93 11.37
CA TYR A 657 -0.05 -5.17 12.71
C TYR A 657 -0.92 -4.60 13.82
N GLU A 658 -1.80 -3.67 13.49
CA GLU A 658 -2.75 -3.07 14.41
C GLU A 658 -3.70 -4.13 14.99
N SER A 659 -3.88 -4.12 16.31
CA SER A 659 -4.70 -5.11 17.01
C SER A 659 -6.19 -4.80 16.93
N TYR A 660 -6.57 -3.52 16.90
CA TYR A 660 -7.97 -3.06 16.88
C TYR A 660 -8.30 -2.25 15.63
N LEU A 661 -9.57 -2.19 15.27
CA LEU A 661 -10.05 -1.46 14.09
C LEU A 661 -9.84 0.06 14.25
N ASP A 662 -10.25 0.62 15.39
CA ASP A 662 -10.10 2.04 15.71
C ASP A 662 -8.70 2.32 16.29
N CYS A 663 -7.75 2.68 15.42
CA CYS A 663 -6.39 3.04 15.81
C CYS A 663 -5.99 4.44 15.29
N GLU A 664 -4.96 5.04 15.90
CA GLU A 664 -4.48 6.38 15.53
C GLU A 664 -3.96 6.45 14.10
N LEU A 665 -3.31 5.39 13.61
CA LEU A 665 -2.88 5.30 12.22
C LEU A 665 -4.06 5.33 11.24
N THR A 666 -5.15 4.62 11.54
CA THR A 666 -6.36 4.63 10.69
C THR A 666 -6.96 6.03 10.61
N LYS A 667 -7.07 6.72 11.76
CA LYS A 667 -7.58 8.09 11.82
C LYS A 667 -6.67 9.05 11.05
N PHE A 668 -5.36 8.95 11.22
CA PHE A 668 -4.38 9.77 10.51
C PHE A 668 -4.49 9.60 8.99
N LEU A 669 -4.53 8.35 8.51
CA LEU A 669 -4.64 8.09 7.07
C LEU A 669 -5.97 8.59 6.49
N LEU A 670 -7.09 8.40 7.20
CA LEU A 670 -8.40 8.94 6.79
C LEU A 670 -8.41 10.47 6.78
N ASP A 671 -7.87 11.11 7.82
CA ASP A 671 -7.76 12.58 7.91
C ASP A 671 -7.01 13.15 6.71
N ARG A 672 -5.83 12.59 6.41
CA ARG A 672 -5.00 13.01 5.26
C ARG A 672 -5.66 12.73 3.91
N ALA A 673 -6.32 11.58 3.77
CA ALA A 673 -7.06 11.22 2.55
C ALA A 673 -8.30 12.10 2.28
N LEU A 674 -8.93 12.62 3.34
CA LEU A 674 -10.09 13.51 3.24
C LEU A 674 -9.68 14.98 3.01
N ALA A 675 -8.48 15.35 3.42
CA ALA A 675 -7.87 16.66 3.19
C ALA A 675 -7.16 16.78 1.82
N ASN A 676 -6.71 15.66 1.23
CA ASN A 676 -6.03 15.65 -0.07
C ASN A 676 -6.56 14.51 -0.95
N ARG A 677 -7.21 14.87 -2.08
CA ARG A 677 -7.84 13.91 -2.98
C ARG A 677 -6.85 12.94 -3.63
N LYS A 678 -5.60 13.37 -3.91
CA LYS A 678 -4.55 12.50 -4.47
C LYS A 678 -4.15 11.42 -3.48
N ILE A 679 -3.98 11.77 -2.21
CA ILE A 679 -3.70 10.78 -1.14
C ILE A 679 -4.87 9.82 -0.98
N GLY A 680 -6.11 10.35 -0.92
CA GLY A 680 -7.30 9.51 -0.81
C GLY A 680 -7.48 8.56 -1.99
N HIS A 681 -7.08 8.97 -3.19
CA HIS A 681 -7.08 8.14 -4.38
C HIS A 681 -6.16 6.92 -4.25
N PHE A 682 -4.90 7.12 -3.89
CA PHE A 682 -3.96 6.02 -3.73
C PHE A 682 -4.26 5.17 -2.49
N LEU A 683 -4.74 5.78 -1.40
CA LEU A 683 -5.21 5.04 -0.22
C LEU A 683 -6.32 4.07 -0.61
N PHE A 684 -7.32 4.54 -1.37
CA PHE A 684 -8.41 3.69 -1.86
C PHE A 684 -7.86 2.49 -2.66
N TRP A 685 -6.97 2.72 -3.63
CA TRP A 685 -6.47 1.64 -4.48
C TRP A 685 -5.54 0.66 -3.73
N HIS A 686 -4.72 1.13 -2.80
CA HIS A 686 -3.90 0.26 -1.97
C HIS A 686 -4.75 -0.67 -1.10
N LEU A 687 -5.81 -0.15 -0.46
CA LEU A 687 -6.76 -0.95 0.31
C LEU A 687 -7.57 -1.90 -0.61
N ARG A 688 -8.10 -1.36 -1.72
CA ARG A 688 -8.95 -2.09 -2.66
C ARG A 688 -8.23 -3.26 -3.33
N SER A 689 -6.93 -3.09 -3.61
CA SER A 689 -6.07 -4.14 -4.20
C SER A 689 -6.01 -5.40 -3.35
N GLU A 690 -6.26 -5.30 -2.05
CA GLU A 690 -6.11 -6.38 -1.07
C GLU A 690 -7.42 -6.93 -0.51
N MET A 691 -8.57 -6.48 -1.01
CA MET A 691 -9.87 -6.98 -0.53
C MET A 691 -10.09 -8.48 -0.72
N HIS A 692 -9.31 -9.10 -1.62
CA HIS A 692 -9.29 -10.55 -1.82
C HIS A 692 -8.57 -11.32 -0.70
N VAL A 693 -7.79 -10.64 0.16
CA VAL A 693 -7.03 -11.25 1.25
C VAL A 693 -7.91 -11.31 2.51
N PRO A 694 -8.36 -12.49 2.96
CA PRO A 694 -9.36 -12.60 4.03
C PRO A 694 -8.91 -11.99 5.36
N ALA A 695 -7.61 -12.03 5.66
CA ALA A 695 -7.03 -11.51 6.90
C ALA A 695 -7.20 -9.99 7.10
N VAL A 696 -7.36 -9.23 6.02
CA VAL A 696 -7.47 -7.76 6.03
C VAL A 696 -8.79 -7.24 5.45
N ALA A 697 -9.54 -8.08 4.72
CA ALA A 697 -10.74 -7.69 3.98
C ALA A 697 -11.79 -6.97 4.85
N LEU A 698 -11.95 -7.37 6.12
CA LEU A 698 -12.84 -6.66 7.04
C LEU A 698 -12.32 -5.25 7.37
N ARG A 699 -11.10 -5.14 7.89
CA ARG A 699 -10.47 -3.86 8.28
C ARG A 699 -10.45 -2.89 7.10
N PHE A 700 -9.95 -3.33 5.95
CA PHE A 700 -9.81 -2.49 4.76
C PHE A 700 -11.17 -2.12 4.17
N GLY A 701 -12.14 -3.04 4.19
CA GLY A 701 -13.52 -2.77 3.78
C GLY A 701 -14.16 -1.66 4.61
N LEU A 702 -13.98 -1.68 5.94
CA LEU A 702 -14.52 -0.67 6.84
C LEU A 702 -13.85 0.71 6.68
N ILE A 703 -12.53 0.75 6.48
CA ILE A 703 -11.80 2.01 6.20
C ILE A 703 -12.27 2.60 4.86
N MET A 704 -12.42 1.79 3.82
CA MET A 704 -12.94 2.26 2.53
C MET A 704 -14.39 2.71 2.60
N GLU A 705 -15.25 2.04 3.39
CA GLU A 705 -16.62 2.51 3.66
C GLU A 705 -16.59 3.94 4.21
N ALA A 706 -15.79 4.18 5.25
CA ALA A 706 -15.64 5.49 5.87
C ALA A 706 -15.12 6.54 4.87
N TYR A 707 -14.05 6.22 4.13
CA TYR A 707 -13.49 7.10 3.10
C TYR A 707 -14.50 7.48 2.02
N CYS A 708 -15.26 6.51 1.49
CA CYS A 708 -16.24 6.76 0.44
C CYS A 708 -17.38 7.66 0.93
N ARG A 709 -17.83 7.50 2.18
CA ARG A 709 -18.82 8.40 2.80
C ARG A 709 -18.30 9.83 2.94
N GLY A 710 -17.02 9.99 3.27
CA GLY A 710 -16.37 11.29 3.34
C GLY A 710 -15.95 11.87 1.99
N SER A 711 -16.06 11.13 0.88
CA SER A 711 -15.54 11.51 -0.45
C SER A 711 -16.53 11.19 -1.59
N THR A 712 -17.81 11.51 -1.40
CA THR A 712 -18.90 11.20 -2.36
C THR A 712 -18.66 11.73 -3.78
N CYS A 713 -18.03 12.90 -3.92
CA CYS A 713 -17.66 13.45 -5.23
C CYS A 713 -16.62 12.59 -5.96
N HIS A 714 -15.58 12.15 -5.23
CA HIS A 714 -14.52 11.32 -5.78
C HIS A 714 -15.00 9.89 -6.06
N MET A 715 -15.98 9.40 -5.28
CA MET A 715 -16.62 8.10 -5.46
C MET A 715 -17.11 7.90 -6.91
N LYS A 716 -17.72 8.92 -7.53
CA LYS A 716 -18.16 8.85 -8.94
C LYS A 716 -16.99 8.59 -9.91
N ALA A 717 -15.83 9.21 -9.68
CA ALA A 717 -14.64 8.99 -10.49
C ALA A 717 -14.05 7.59 -10.28
N LEU A 718 -14.00 7.12 -9.02
CA LEU A 718 -13.56 5.76 -8.69
C LEU A 718 -14.48 4.70 -9.30
N MET A 719 -15.80 4.90 -9.29
CA MET A 719 -16.76 4.00 -9.95
C MET A 719 -16.52 3.90 -11.46
N ARG A 720 -16.31 5.04 -12.14
CA ARG A 720 -15.99 5.05 -13.59
C ARG A 720 -14.71 4.26 -13.88
N GLN A 721 -13.70 4.42 -13.03
CA GLN A 721 -12.45 3.68 -13.11
C GLN A 721 -12.65 2.17 -12.95
N THR A 722 -13.48 1.73 -12.00
CA THR A 722 -13.82 0.30 -11.81
C THR A 722 -14.57 -0.30 -13.00
N VAL A 723 -15.48 0.44 -13.65
CA VAL A 723 -16.36 -0.07 -14.74
C VAL A 723 -15.68 -0.03 -16.13
N LEU A 724 -14.95 1.03 -16.46
CA LEU A 724 -14.45 1.26 -17.83
C LEU A 724 -13.11 0.58 -18.15
N GLY A 725 -12.58 -0.27 -17.26
CA GLY A 725 -11.24 -0.82 -17.46
C GLY A 725 -10.19 0.30 -17.46
N MET A 726 -10.15 1.08 -16.37
CA MET A 726 -9.00 1.82 -15.85
C MET A 726 -8.00 2.43 -16.87
N ALA A 727 -8.48 3.27 -17.79
CA ALA A 727 -7.61 3.97 -18.76
C ALA A 727 -7.03 5.30 -18.25
N ALA A 728 -7.23 5.69 -16.98
CA ALA A 728 -6.83 7.01 -16.49
C ALA A 728 -6.29 6.95 -15.05
N LEU A 729 -5.06 6.43 -14.92
CA LEU A 729 -4.24 6.52 -13.71
C LEU A 729 -2.85 7.02 -14.08
N GLY A 730 -2.79 8.22 -14.66
CA GLY A 730 -1.54 8.94 -14.89
C GLY A 730 -1.21 9.76 -13.65
N GLY A 731 -0.51 9.17 -12.69
CA GLY A 731 0.22 9.91 -11.67
C GLY A 731 1.67 9.97 -12.10
N SER A 732 2.15 11.14 -12.51
CA SER A 732 3.57 11.35 -12.80
C SER A 732 4.35 11.27 -11.48
N PHE A 733 5.26 10.30 -11.36
CA PHE A 733 6.24 10.27 -10.29
C PHE A 733 7.49 11.03 -10.72
N VAL A 734 8.11 11.72 -9.76
CA VAL A 734 9.24 12.63 -9.98
C VAL A 734 10.41 11.90 -10.63
N VAL A 735 10.93 12.50 -11.70
CA VAL A 735 12.10 12.05 -12.47
C VAL A 735 13.36 12.39 -11.66
N PHE A 736 14.15 11.38 -11.27
CA PHE A 736 15.56 11.61 -10.90
C PHE A 736 16.33 12.04 -12.14
N ASP A 737 17.51 12.63 -11.98
CA ASP A 737 18.42 13.01 -13.06
C ASP A 737 18.70 11.79 -13.95
N GLY A 738 17.94 11.66 -15.04
CA GLY A 738 17.92 10.49 -15.90
C GLY A 738 17.07 9.26 -15.49
N MET A 739 16.39 9.12 -14.33
CA MET A 739 15.56 7.90 -14.08
C MET A 739 14.08 8.04 -14.50
N THR A 740 13.46 6.93 -14.91
CA THR A 740 12.04 6.86 -15.31
C THR A 740 11.28 5.86 -14.43
N PRO A 741 10.83 6.25 -13.21
CA PRO A 741 9.96 5.43 -12.39
C PRO A 741 8.52 5.49 -12.94
N TYR A 742 8.23 4.67 -13.94
CA TYR A 742 6.90 4.60 -14.56
C TYR A 742 5.83 4.18 -13.53
N GLY A 743 4.62 4.72 -13.67
CA GLY A 743 3.50 4.40 -12.80
C GLY A 743 3.17 2.90 -12.84
N CYS A 744 3.08 2.27 -11.67
CA CYS A 744 2.62 0.91 -11.50
C CYS A 744 1.66 0.85 -10.31
N LEU A 745 0.46 0.31 -10.52
CA LEU A 745 -0.56 0.23 -9.47
C LEU A 745 -1.23 -1.14 -9.50
N SER A 746 -1.13 -1.88 -8.40
CA SER A 746 -1.94 -3.08 -8.18
C SER A 746 -3.38 -2.67 -7.87
N THR A 747 -4.35 -3.31 -8.52
CA THR A 747 -5.79 -2.98 -8.42
C THR A 747 -6.63 -4.12 -7.87
N GLY A 748 -6.07 -5.33 -7.79
CA GLY A 748 -6.74 -6.53 -7.26
C GLY A 748 -5.80 -7.74 -7.23
N ASP A 749 -6.37 -8.94 -7.01
CA ASP A 749 -5.61 -10.20 -7.04
C ASP A 749 -4.97 -10.39 -8.42
N ARG A 750 -3.63 -10.41 -8.46
CA ARG A 750 -2.80 -10.55 -9.67
C ARG A 750 -3.22 -9.64 -10.83
N THR A 751 -3.77 -8.47 -10.50
CA THR A 751 -4.28 -7.49 -11.46
C THR A 751 -3.70 -6.11 -11.13
N GLY A 752 -3.33 -5.36 -12.16
CA GLY A 752 -2.75 -4.04 -12.00
C GLY A 752 -2.60 -3.30 -13.33
N LEU A 753 -2.03 -2.10 -13.25
CA LEU A 753 -1.80 -1.21 -14.38
C LEU A 753 -0.35 -0.76 -14.39
N ILE A 754 0.17 -0.57 -15.59
CA ILE A 754 1.52 -0.09 -15.84
C ILE A 754 1.43 1.04 -16.85
N GLU A 755 2.04 2.17 -16.52
CA GLU A 755 2.16 3.33 -17.41
C GLU A 755 3.03 2.97 -18.62
N VAL A 756 2.54 3.28 -19.82
CA VAL A 756 3.31 3.12 -21.06
C VAL A 756 4.24 4.31 -21.22
N VAL A 757 5.56 4.05 -21.19
CA VAL A 757 6.57 5.06 -21.51
C VAL A 757 6.69 5.18 -23.03
N LEU A 758 6.04 6.21 -23.60
CA LEU A 758 6.08 6.47 -25.05
C LEU A 758 7.49 6.80 -25.53
N HIS A 759 7.71 6.68 -26.85
CA HIS A 759 8.99 6.97 -27.50
C HIS A 759 10.16 6.20 -26.89
N SER A 760 9.93 4.94 -26.54
CA SER A 760 10.94 4.04 -25.98
C SER A 760 10.94 2.71 -26.72
N ASP A 761 12.10 2.07 -26.76
CA ASP A 761 12.24 0.73 -27.33
C ASP A 761 13.19 -0.13 -26.48
N THR A 762 13.03 -1.44 -26.55
CA THR A 762 13.91 -2.39 -25.86
C THR A 762 15.26 -2.48 -26.57
N ILE A 763 16.33 -2.75 -25.82
CA ILE A 763 17.66 -2.97 -26.42
C ILE A 763 17.60 -4.11 -27.46
N ALA A 764 16.85 -5.17 -27.17
CA ALA A 764 16.69 -6.30 -28.09
C ALA A 764 16.14 -5.85 -29.45
N ASN A 765 15.08 -5.05 -29.46
CA ASN A 765 14.48 -4.53 -30.69
C ASN A 765 15.45 -3.59 -31.44
N ILE A 766 16.15 -2.72 -30.73
CA ILE A 766 17.13 -1.80 -31.34
C ILE A 766 18.26 -2.57 -32.02
N GLN A 767 18.74 -3.65 -31.40
CA GLN A 767 19.77 -4.52 -31.96
C GLN A 767 19.26 -5.33 -33.16
N LEU A 768 18.02 -5.84 -33.12
CA LEU A 768 17.43 -6.65 -34.19
C LEU A 768 17.16 -5.84 -35.47
N ASN A 769 16.71 -4.59 -35.36
CA ASN A 769 16.31 -3.75 -36.49
C ASN A 769 17.45 -3.39 -37.48
N LYS A 770 18.72 -3.73 -37.19
CA LYS A 770 19.88 -3.38 -38.04
C LYS A 770 20.67 -4.59 -38.59
N SER A 771 20.19 -5.81 -38.41
CA SER A 771 20.89 -7.01 -38.88
C SER A 771 19.93 -8.09 -39.34
N ASN A 772 20.14 -8.64 -40.54
CA ASN A 772 19.31 -9.68 -41.16
C ASN A 772 19.45 -11.07 -40.49
N MET A 773 20.21 -11.22 -39.40
CA MET A 773 20.31 -12.44 -38.59
C MET A 773 20.43 -12.12 -37.09
N ALA A 774 19.57 -12.71 -36.25
CA ALA A 774 19.53 -12.48 -34.80
C ALA A 774 20.84 -12.83 -34.08
N ALA A 775 21.60 -13.81 -34.58
CA ALA A 775 22.87 -14.24 -33.99
C ALA A 775 24.02 -13.23 -34.16
N THR A 776 24.04 -12.42 -35.24
CA THR A 776 25.06 -11.39 -35.49
C THR A 776 24.63 -10.00 -34.98
N ALA A 777 23.33 -9.78 -34.77
CA ALA A 777 22.74 -8.56 -34.21
C ALA A 777 23.34 -8.13 -32.86
N ALA A 778 23.44 -9.08 -31.93
CA ALA A 778 23.92 -8.85 -30.58
C ALA A 778 25.42 -8.47 -30.51
N PHE A 779 26.18 -8.69 -31.59
CA PHE A 779 27.61 -8.37 -31.67
C PHE A 779 27.90 -6.98 -32.28
N ASN A 780 26.91 -6.31 -32.86
CA ASN A 780 27.07 -4.97 -33.40
C ASN A 780 27.08 -3.91 -32.28
N LYS A 781 28.29 -3.60 -31.79
CA LYS A 781 28.54 -2.62 -30.73
C LYS A 781 28.03 -1.21 -31.07
N ASP A 782 27.94 -0.88 -32.36
CA ASP A 782 27.49 0.43 -32.83
C ASP A 782 25.95 0.53 -32.96
N ALA A 783 25.19 -0.57 -32.78
CA ALA A 783 23.75 -0.55 -33.01
C ALA A 783 23.02 0.48 -32.13
N LEU A 784 23.29 0.48 -30.81
CA LEU A 784 22.70 1.43 -29.86
C LEU A 784 23.12 2.88 -30.16
N LEU A 785 24.42 3.11 -30.34
CA LEU A 785 24.94 4.45 -30.64
C LEU A 785 24.39 5.00 -31.97
N ASN A 786 24.29 4.16 -33.00
CA ASN A 786 23.73 4.54 -34.29
C ASN A 786 22.22 4.78 -34.23
N TRP A 787 21.51 4.08 -33.34
CA TRP A 787 20.09 4.37 -33.08
C TRP A 787 19.93 5.74 -32.41
N LEU A 788 20.73 6.03 -31.38
CA LEU A 788 20.76 7.36 -30.73
C LEU A 788 21.11 8.48 -31.72
N LYS A 789 22.11 8.27 -32.58
CA LYS A 789 22.46 9.19 -33.68
C LYS A 789 21.29 9.43 -34.64
N SER A 790 20.52 8.38 -34.96
CA SER A 790 19.38 8.51 -35.87
C SER A 790 18.22 9.29 -35.26
N LYS A 791 18.06 9.24 -33.92
CA LYS A 791 17.01 9.97 -33.20
C LYS A 791 17.43 11.37 -32.79
N ASN A 792 18.72 11.60 -32.62
CA ASN A 792 19.30 12.86 -32.14
C ASN A 792 20.45 13.30 -33.07
N PRO A 793 20.15 13.90 -34.23
CA PRO A 793 21.17 14.37 -35.15
C PRO A 793 21.86 15.66 -34.65
N GLY A 794 23.12 15.87 -35.04
CA GLY A 794 23.88 17.09 -34.74
C GLY A 794 24.14 17.28 -33.24
N GLU A 795 24.00 18.51 -32.75
CA GLU A 795 24.26 18.90 -31.35
C GLU A 795 23.30 18.26 -30.33
N ALA A 796 22.18 17.66 -30.78
CA ALA A 796 21.28 16.91 -29.90
C ALA A 796 21.90 15.59 -29.41
N LEU A 797 22.88 15.04 -30.14
CA LEU A 797 23.52 13.77 -29.79
C LEU A 797 24.27 13.85 -28.46
N ASP A 798 25.01 14.94 -28.22
CA ASP A 798 25.78 15.09 -26.97
C ASP A 798 24.87 15.14 -25.75
N ARG A 799 23.71 15.78 -25.88
CA ARG A 799 22.65 15.78 -24.84
C ARG A 799 22.10 14.37 -24.62
N ALA A 800 21.76 13.65 -25.69
CA ALA A 800 21.23 12.29 -25.57
C ALA A 800 22.22 11.30 -24.95
N ILE A 801 23.53 11.44 -25.25
CA ILE A 801 24.57 10.62 -24.62
C ILE A 801 24.76 10.99 -23.15
N GLU A 802 24.64 12.26 -22.77
CA GLU A 802 24.68 12.69 -21.37
C GLU A 802 23.47 12.12 -20.60
N GLU A 803 22.26 12.21 -21.14
CA GLU A 803 21.05 11.59 -20.58
C GLU A 803 21.21 10.07 -20.41
N PHE A 804 21.76 9.39 -21.43
CA PHE A 804 22.09 7.97 -21.35
C PHE A 804 23.08 7.68 -20.22
N THR A 805 24.11 8.52 -20.06
CA THR A 805 25.17 8.34 -19.07
C THR A 805 24.65 8.52 -17.64
N LEU A 806 23.85 9.56 -17.39
CA LEU A 806 23.23 9.86 -16.09
C LEU A 806 22.23 8.77 -15.69
N SER A 807 21.31 8.43 -16.61
CA SER A 807 20.29 7.40 -16.40
C SER A 807 20.91 6.02 -16.16
N CYS A 808 21.93 5.65 -16.94
CA CYS A 808 22.66 4.40 -16.75
C CYS A 808 23.35 4.35 -15.38
N ALA A 809 23.98 5.45 -14.93
CA ALA A 809 24.63 5.49 -13.62
C ALA A 809 23.62 5.29 -12.49
N GLY A 810 22.46 5.96 -12.56
CA GLY A 810 21.37 5.82 -11.60
C GLY A 810 20.84 4.40 -11.51
N TYR A 811 20.48 3.78 -12.65
CA TYR A 811 19.96 2.41 -12.66
C TYR A 811 21.02 1.37 -12.25
N CYS A 812 22.29 1.52 -12.65
CA CYS A 812 23.36 0.61 -12.22
C CYS A 812 23.47 0.54 -10.69
N VAL A 813 23.52 1.70 -10.02
CA VAL A 813 23.60 1.76 -8.55
C VAL A 813 22.31 1.25 -7.91
N ALA A 814 21.15 1.64 -8.41
CA ALA A 814 19.87 1.24 -7.84
C ALA A 814 19.65 -0.28 -7.93
N THR A 815 19.95 -0.91 -9.08
CA THR A 815 19.84 -2.37 -9.21
C THR A 815 20.82 -3.13 -8.33
N TYR A 816 22.01 -2.58 -8.11
CA TYR A 816 23.01 -3.15 -7.21
C TYR A 816 22.54 -3.11 -5.76
N VAL A 817 22.09 -1.95 -5.28
CA VAL A 817 21.63 -1.78 -3.88
C VAL A 817 20.39 -2.62 -3.61
N LEU A 818 19.39 -2.57 -4.50
CA LEU A 818 18.13 -3.30 -4.32
C LEU A 818 18.24 -4.78 -4.67
N GLY A 819 19.37 -5.24 -5.22
CA GLY A 819 19.58 -6.62 -5.64
C GLY A 819 18.58 -7.09 -6.70
N ILE A 820 18.25 -6.21 -7.66
CA ILE A 820 17.29 -6.51 -8.74
C ILE A 820 17.97 -7.39 -9.78
N GLY A 821 17.46 -8.62 -9.92
CA GLY A 821 17.99 -9.62 -10.84
C GLY A 821 17.28 -9.70 -12.20
N ASP A 822 17.70 -10.67 -13.01
CA ASP A 822 17.21 -11.05 -14.35
C ASP A 822 17.31 -9.92 -15.39
N ARG A 823 18.34 -9.04 -15.35
CA ARG A 823 18.43 -7.94 -16.35
C ARG A 823 19.08 -8.40 -17.66
N HIS A 824 18.37 -8.18 -18.75
CA HIS A 824 18.74 -8.59 -20.10
C HIS A 824 18.16 -7.63 -21.15
N SER A 825 18.57 -7.78 -22.42
CA SER A 825 18.18 -6.85 -23.50
C SER A 825 16.68 -6.68 -23.72
N ASP A 826 15.83 -7.64 -23.33
CA ASP A 826 14.36 -7.51 -23.41
C ASP A 826 13.73 -6.67 -22.27
N ASN A 827 14.42 -6.42 -21.15
CA ASN A 827 13.85 -5.68 -20.00
C ASN A 827 14.65 -4.44 -19.59
N ILE A 828 15.49 -3.97 -20.51
CA ILE A 828 16.13 -2.66 -20.47
C ILE A 828 15.69 -1.90 -21.72
N MET A 829 15.20 -0.69 -21.51
CA MET A 829 14.64 0.17 -22.55
C MET A 829 15.40 1.49 -22.65
N ILE A 830 15.38 2.10 -23.83
CA ILE A 830 15.98 3.41 -24.09
C ILE A 830 14.93 4.28 -24.76
N ARG A 831 14.78 5.51 -24.27
CA ARG A 831 13.93 6.54 -24.88
C ARG A 831 14.64 7.24 -26.03
N GLU A 832 13.88 7.82 -26.95
CA GLU A 832 14.43 8.55 -28.10
C GLU A 832 15.37 9.70 -27.69
N ASN A 833 15.16 10.32 -26.52
CA ASN A 833 16.01 11.37 -25.96
C ASN A 833 17.31 10.84 -25.31
N GLY A 834 17.57 9.53 -25.33
CA GLY A 834 18.76 8.90 -24.75
C GLY A 834 18.57 8.31 -23.35
N GLN A 835 17.46 8.60 -22.67
CA GLN A 835 17.23 8.13 -21.30
C GLN A 835 17.06 6.59 -21.24
N LEU A 836 17.90 5.91 -20.44
CA LEU A 836 17.83 4.47 -20.19
C LEU A 836 16.96 4.18 -18.96
N PHE A 837 16.13 3.14 -19.03
CA PHE A 837 15.36 2.67 -17.88
C PHE A 837 15.12 1.16 -17.89
N HIS A 838 14.91 0.60 -16.69
CA HIS A 838 14.68 -0.83 -16.49
C HIS A 838 13.19 -1.11 -16.31
N ILE A 839 12.71 -2.25 -16.82
CA ILE A 839 11.32 -2.73 -16.64
C ILE A 839 11.30 -4.13 -16.02
N ASP A 840 10.13 -4.59 -15.56
CA ASP A 840 9.91 -5.94 -14.99
C ASP A 840 10.77 -6.23 -13.75
N PHE A 841 10.45 -5.62 -12.61
CA PHE A 841 11.17 -5.77 -11.33
C PHE A 841 10.71 -7.00 -10.53
N GLY A 842 10.59 -8.15 -11.19
CA GLY A 842 9.98 -9.35 -10.60
C GLY A 842 10.74 -10.01 -9.44
N HIS A 843 12.03 -9.69 -9.25
CA HIS A 843 12.90 -10.26 -8.22
C HIS A 843 13.82 -9.18 -7.61
N PHE A 844 13.93 -9.13 -6.28
CA PHE A 844 14.74 -8.16 -5.53
C PHE A 844 15.38 -8.77 -4.27
N LEU A 845 16.28 -8.02 -3.61
CA LEU A 845 17.05 -8.44 -2.41
C LEU A 845 17.92 -9.69 -2.62
N GLY A 846 18.38 -9.93 -3.84
CA GLY A 846 19.27 -11.05 -4.14
C GLY A 846 18.58 -12.42 -4.28
N ASN A 847 17.24 -12.44 -4.34
CA ASN A 847 16.46 -13.64 -4.65
C ASN A 847 16.53 -13.97 -6.16
N PHE A 848 17.67 -14.49 -6.61
CA PHE A 848 17.91 -14.83 -8.01
C PHE A 848 17.38 -16.22 -8.38
N LYS A 849 16.94 -16.40 -9.64
CA LYS A 849 16.56 -17.72 -10.16
C LYS A 849 17.73 -18.70 -10.11
N THR A 850 17.55 -19.83 -9.43
CA THR A 850 18.49 -20.97 -9.45
C THR A 850 18.19 -21.89 -10.63
N LYS A 851 19.23 -22.39 -11.30
CA LYS A 851 19.10 -23.50 -12.26
C LYS A 851 20.14 -24.56 -11.91
N PHE A 852 19.71 -25.80 -11.67
CA PHE A 852 20.58 -26.90 -11.24
C PHE A 852 21.40 -26.60 -9.95
N GLY A 853 20.82 -25.86 -8.99
CA GLY A 853 21.49 -25.53 -7.72
C GLY A 853 22.58 -24.45 -7.83
N ILE A 854 22.73 -23.81 -8.99
CA ILE A 854 23.66 -22.68 -9.21
C ILE A 854 22.83 -21.41 -9.45
N ASN A 855 23.13 -20.33 -8.71
CA ASN A 855 22.57 -19.00 -8.94
C ASN A 855 22.96 -18.53 -10.35
N ARG A 856 21.96 -18.20 -11.19
CA ARG A 856 22.20 -17.75 -12.57
C ARG A 856 22.93 -16.41 -12.66
N GLU A 857 22.81 -15.56 -11.65
CA GLU A 857 23.41 -14.23 -11.63
C GLU A 857 24.48 -14.15 -10.56
N ARG A 858 25.73 -13.96 -11.00
CA ARG A 858 26.91 -13.84 -10.15
C ARG A 858 27.38 -12.39 -10.00
N VAL A 859 26.91 -11.49 -10.85
CA VAL A 859 27.39 -10.10 -10.93
C VAL A 859 26.30 -9.16 -10.45
N PRO A 860 26.47 -8.47 -9.31
CA PRO A 860 25.44 -7.60 -8.74
C PRO A 860 25.35 -6.24 -9.47
N PHE A 861 26.20 -6.00 -10.47
CA PHE A 861 26.31 -4.73 -11.19
C PHE A 861 26.32 -5.00 -12.71
N ILE A 862 25.34 -4.48 -13.44
CA ILE A 862 25.15 -4.80 -14.86
C ILE A 862 25.60 -3.61 -15.69
N LEU A 863 26.82 -3.69 -16.18
CA LEU A 863 27.43 -2.74 -17.11
C LEU A 863 27.90 -3.53 -18.33
N THR A 864 27.14 -3.45 -19.42
CA THR A 864 27.52 -4.16 -20.66
C THR A 864 28.51 -3.36 -21.47
N TYR A 865 29.28 -4.05 -22.30
CA TYR A 865 30.21 -3.40 -23.23
C TYR A 865 29.49 -2.40 -24.15
N ASP A 866 28.25 -2.68 -24.54
CA ASP A 866 27.48 -1.79 -25.44
C ASP A 866 27.14 -0.45 -24.76
N PHE A 867 26.90 -0.45 -23.45
CA PHE A 867 26.69 0.78 -22.68
C PHE A 867 27.97 1.59 -22.54
N VAL A 868 29.09 0.91 -22.26
CA VAL A 868 30.41 1.54 -22.19
C VAL A 868 30.74 2.20 -23.54
N HIS A 869 30.44 1.54 -24.65
CA HIS A 869 30.66 2.07 -26.00
C HIS A 869 29.84 3.35 -26.27
N VAL A 870 28.57 3.41 -25.84
CA VAL A 870 27.74 4.62 -25.94
C VAL A 870 28.31 5.75 -25.07
N ILE A 871 28.65 5.48 -23.82
CA ILE A 871 29.23 6.46 -22.87
C ILE A 871 30.55 7.04 -23.41
N GLN A 872 31.37 6.20 -24.05
CA GLN A 872 32.64 6.62 -24.64
C GLN A 872 32.48 7.27 -26.04
N GLN A 873 31.24 7.47 -26.51
CA GLN A 873 30.92 8.03 -27.82
C GLN A 873 31.52 7.22 -28.98
N GLY A 874 31.59 5.90 -28.83
CA GLY A 874 32.13 4.96 -29.82
C GLY A 874 33.65 4.88 -29.88
N LYS A 875 34.36 5.55 -28.96
CA LYS A 875 35.83 5.51 -28.87
C LYS A 875 36.28 4.35 -27.97
N THR A 876 37.34 3.65 -28.34
CA THR A 876 37.89 2.51 -27.58
C THR A 876 38.54 2.90 -26.24
N SER A 877 38.90 4.18 -26.07
CA SER A 877 39.58 4.69 -24.86
C SER A 877 39.28 6.19 -24.67
N ASN A 878 38.05 6.54 -24.30
CA ASN A 878 37.72 7.88 -23.81
C ASN A 878 37.66 7.84 -22.27
N SER A 879 38.81 8.03 -21.62
CA SER A 879 38.93 7.92 -20.17
C SER A 879 38.14 9.01 -19.44
N GLU A 880 38.08 10.23 -19.97
CA GLU A 880 37.40 11.36 -19.31
C GLU A 880 35.89 11.11 -19.13
N LYS A 881 35.19 10.73 -20.21
CA LYS A 881 33.74 10.43 -20.14
C LYS A 881 33.44 9.23 -19.24
N PHE A 882 34.29 8.21 -19.27
CA PHE A 882 34.11 7.03 -18.43
C PHE A 882 34.41 7.30 -16.95
N GLU A 883 35.42 8.12 -16.63
CA GLU A 883 35.69 8.56 -15.26
C GLU A 883 34.57 9.45 -14.72
N ARG A 884 33.97 10.30 -15.55
CA ARG A 884 32.76 11.07 -15.18
C ARG A 884 31.59 10.14 -14.85
N PHE A 885 31.35 9.10 -15.66
CA PHE A 885 30.35 8.06 -15.36
C PHE A 885 30.63 7.33 -14.04
N ARG A 886 31.89 6.96 -13.78
CA ARG A 886 32.28 6.36 -12.49
C ARG A 886 31.99 7.33 -11.33
N GLY A 887 32.34 8.61 -11.48
CA GLY A 887 32.06 9.66 -10.50
C GLY A 887 30.57 9.79 -10.18
N TYR A 888 29.68 9.68 -11.19
CA TYR A 888 28.23 9.65 -10.97
C TYR A 888 27.78 8.43 -10.17
N CYS A 889 28.28 7.24 -10.50
CA CYS A 889 27.97 6.01 -9.76
C CYS A 889 28.41 6.10 -8.29
N GLU A 890 29.63 6.58 -8.04
CA GLU A 890 30.19 6.75 -6.69
C GLU A 890 29.37 7.76 -5.87
N ARG A 891 29.02 8.90 -6.47
CA ARG A 891 28.18 9.92 -5.82
C ARG A 891 26.79 9.38 -5.49
N ALA A 892 26.15 8.69 -6.43
CA ALA A 892 24.82 8.10 -6.23
C ALA A 892 24.83 7.05 -5.11
N TYR A 893 25.84 6.18 -5.07
CA TYR A 893 26.02 5.18 -4.02
C TYR A 893 26.21 5.81 -2.63
N THR A 894 27.08 6.81 -2.52
CA THR A 894 27.32 7.52 -1.25
C THR A 894 26.05 8.22 -0.73
N ILE A 895 25.28 8.84 -1.63
CA ILE A 895 23.99 9.46 -1.27
C ILE A 895 23.03 8.39 -0.74
N LEU A 896 22.85 7.28 -1.45
CA LEU A 896 21.99 6.19 -1.00
C LEU A 896 22.39 5.63 0.36
N ARG A 897 23.70 5.44 0.58
CA ARG A 897 24.24 4.93 1.84
C ARG A 897 23.93 5.84 3.03
N ARG A 898 24.02 7.17 2.86
CA ARG A 898 23.66 8.14 3.91
C ARG A 898 22.17 8.05 4.31
N HIS A 899 21.32 7.63 3.38
CA HIS A 899 19.88 7.39 3.62
C HIS A 899 19.55 5.90 3.87
N GLY A 900 20.56 5.05 4.05
CA GLY A 900 20.38 3.62 4.30
C GLY A 900 19.31 3.29 5.36
N PRO A 901 19.30 3.96 6.53
CA PRO A 901 18.29 3.71 7.57
C PRO A 901 16.85 3.85 7.07
N LEU A 902 16.55 4.84 6.21
CA LEU A 902 15.21 5.01 5.64
C LEU A 902 14.79 3.80 4.82
N PHE A 903 15.66 3.32 3.93
CA PHE A 903 15.37 2.11 3.15
C PHE A 903 15.19 0.89 4.04
N LEU A 904 15.98 0.74 5.10
CA LEU A 904 15.81 -0.38 6.04
C LEU A 904 14.43 -0.33 6.71
N HIS A 905 13.99 0.83 7.19
CA HIS A 905 12.68 0.97 7.82
C HIS A 905 11.55 0.76 6.81
N LEU A 906 11.61 1.34 5.61
CA LEU A 906 10.58 1.15 4.58
C LEU A 906 10.41 -0.33 4.20
N PHE A 907 11.51 -1.09 4.08
CA PHE A 907 11.47 -2.53 3.82
C PHE A 907 11.02 -3.33 5.05
N ALA A 908 11.37 -2.91 6.27
CA ALA A 908 10.87 -3.52 7.50
C ALA A 908 9.33 -3.45 7.58
N LEU A 909 8.76 -2.27 7.34
CA LEU A 909 7.30 -2.08 7.33
C LEU A 909 6.60 -2.90 6.23
N MET A 910 7.29 -3.15 5.10
CA MET A 910 6.76 -3.95 4.00
C MET A 910 6.74 -5.46 4.24
N ARG A 911 7.39 -5.97 5.31
CA ARG A 911 7.23 -7.38 5.71
C ARG A 911 5.76 -7.72 5.99
N ALA A 912 4.97 -6.74 6.43
CA ALA A 912 3.54 -6.88 6.65
C ALA A 912 2.78 -7.29 5.38
N ALA A 913 3.29 -6.91 4.20
CA ALA A 913 2.69 -7.24 2.92
C ALA A 913 2.67 -8.75 2.66
N GLY A 914 3.60 -9.51 3.25
CA GLY A 914 3.77 -10.95 3.02
C GLY A 914 4.27 -11.27 1.62
N LEU A 915 5.23 -10.49 1.13
CA LEU A 915 5.93 -10.76 -0.12
C LEU A 915 6.90 -11.93 0.11
N PRO A 916 6.93 -12.96 -0.77
CA PRO A 916 7.82 -14.11 -0.57
C PRO A 916 9.30 -13.72 -0.45
N GLU A 917 9.73 -12.67 -1.16
CA GLU A 917 11.11 -12.18 -1.19
C GLU A 917 11.45 -11.18 -0.07
N LEU A 918 10.47 -10.86 0.78
CA LEU A 918 10.62 -9.96 1.93
C LEU A 918 9.77 -10.48 3.09
N SER A 919 10.26 -11.54 3.72
CA SER A 919 9.59 -12.27 4.80
C SER A 919 10.32 -12.08 6.14
N CYS A 920 11.64 -11.93 6.11
CA CYS A 920 12.46 -12.01 7.31
C CYS A 920 13.55 -10.94 7.41
N SER A 921 14.20 -10.88 8.57
CA SER A 921 15.31 -9.95 8.84
C SER A 921 16.51 -10.19 7.93
N LYS A 922 16.73 -11.42 7.46
CA LYS A 922 17.80 -11.77 6.52
C LYS A 922 17.61 -11.09 5.16
N ASP A 923 16.37 -10.93 4.70
CA ASP A 923 16.08 -10.24 3.44
C ASP A 923 16.48 -8.76 3.53
N ILE A 924 16.25 -8.13 4.68
CA ILE A 924 16.66 -6.75 4.96
C ILE A 924 18.18 -6.64 5.15
N GLN A 925 18.83 -7.70 5.66
CA GLN A 925 20.29 -7.73 5.81
C GLN A 925 21.01 -7.53 4.47
N TYR A 926 20.43 -7.98 3.35
CA TYR A 926 20.96 -7.71 2.01
C TYR A 926 21.17 -6.20 1.74
N LEU A 927 20.22 -5.35 2.14
CA LEU A 927 20.33 -3.89 2.00
C LEU A 927 21.46 -3.32 2.87
N LYS A 928 21.60 -3.83 4.10
CA LYS A 928 22.69 -3.42 5.00
C LYS A 928 24.06 -3.76 4.43
N ASP A 929 24.17 -4.95 3.85
CA ASP A 929 25.42 -5.47 3.28
C ASP A 929 25.78 -4.77 1.97
N SER A 930 24.81 -4.57 1.07
CA SER A 930 25.01 -3.89 -0.21
C SER A 930 25.42 -2.42 -0.05
N LEU A 931 24.84 -1.72 0.94
CA LEU A 931 25.21 -0.35 1.33
C LEU A 931 26.43 -0.29 2.28
N ALA A 932 26.92 -1.42 2.76
CA ALA A 932 28.01 -1.52 3.73
C ALA A 932 27.82 -0.58 4.93
N LEU A 933 26.63 -0.60 5.56
CA LEU A 933 26.28 0.31 6.65
C LEU A 933 27.10 0.10 7.92
N GLY A 934 27.64 -1.11 8.13
CA GLY A 934 28.56 -1.43 9.23
C GLY A 934 30.00 -0.96 9.03
N LYS A 935 30.33 -0.32 7.90
CA LYS A 935 31.68 0.19 7.59
C LYS A 935 31.67 1.71 7.58
N THR A 936 32.84 2.34 7.62
CA THR A 936 32.96 3.80 7.38
C THR A 936 32.59 4.17 5.93
N GLU A 937 32.31 5.45 5.66
CA GLU A 937 31.97 5.90 4.30
C GLU A 937 33.11 5.64 3.30
N GLU A 938 34.36 5.82 3.73
CA GLU A 938 35.55 5.56 2.91
C GLU A 938 35.72 4.07 2.57
N GLU A 939 35.55 3.19 3.55
CA GLU A 939 35.62 1.74 3.35
C GLU A 939 34.47 1.24 2.47
N ALA A 940 33.27 1.77 2.66
CA ALA A 940 32.12 1.45 1.83
C ALA A 940 32.35 1.87 0.37
N LEU A 941 32.93 3.05 0.13
CA LEU A 941 33.27 3.51 -1.21
C LEU A 941 34.39 2.69 -1.85
N LYS A 942 35.43 2.33 -1.08
CA LYS A 942 36.48 1.38 -1.53
C LYS A 942 35.88 0.03 -1.93
N HIS A 943 34.96 -0.50 -1.12
CA HIS A 943 34.26 -1.74 -1.42
C HIS A 943 33.41 -1.63 -2.71
N PHE A 944 32.66 -0.53 -2.86
CA PHE A 944 31.89 -0.27 -4.08
C PHE A 944 32.77 -0.17 -5.33
N ARG A 945 33.93 0.49 -5.25
CA ARG A 945 34.91 0.57 -6.35
C ARG A 945 35.42 -0.80 -6.79
N VAL A 946 35.69 -1.70 -5.84
CA VAL A 946 36.08 -3.08 -6.15
C VAL A 946 34.97 -3.78 -6.93
N LYS A 947 33.72 -3.68 -6.48
CA LYS A 947 32.56 -4.27 -7.17
C LYS A 947 32.32 -3.68 -8.55
N PHE A 948 32.48 -2.37 -8.70
CA PHE A 948 32.41 -1.69 -10.00
C PHE A 948 33.46 -2.22 -10.98
N ASN A 949 34.71 -2.36 -10.52
CA ASN A 949 35.82 -2.86 -11.33
C ASN A 949 35.68 -4.35 -11.70
N GLU A 950 35.18 -5.17 -10.77
CA GLU A 950 34.82 -6.57 -11.05
C GLU A 950 33.79 -6.64 -12.18
N ALA A 951 32.73 -5.85 -12.10
CA ALA A 951 31.68 -5.83 -13.10
C ALA A 951 32.17 -5.34 -14.47
N LEU A 952 33.07 -4.34 -14.50
CA LEU A 952 33.69 -3.87 -15.75
C LEU A 952 34.53 -4.97 -16.40
N ARG A 953 35.32 -5.73 -15.61
CA ARG A 953 36.10 -6.88 -16.10
C ARG A 953 35.21 -8.00 -16.63
N GLU A 954 34.04 -8.20 -16.03
CA GLU A 954 33.08 -9.24 -16.41
C GLU A 954 32.04 -8.78 -17.45
N SER A 955 32.10 -7.53 -17.92
CA SER A 955 31.18 -6.95 -18.91
C SER A 955 31.07 -7.77 -20.21
N TRP A 956 32.16 -8.43 -20.64
CA TRP A 956 32.16 -9.32 -21.80
C TRP A 956 31.40 -10.63 -21.56
N LYS A 957 31.46 -11.20 -20.34
CA LYS A 957 30.72 -12.41 -19.96
C LYS A 957 29.21 -12.14 -19.94
N THR A 958 28.81 -10.96 -19.49
CA THR A 958 27.40 -10.50 -19.50
C THR A 958 26.83 -10.46 -20.92
N LYS A 959 27.64 -10.04 -21.91
CA LYS A 959 27.25 -10.05 -23.32
C LYS A 959 27.04 -11.46 -23.88
N VAL A 960 27.86 -12.43 -23.47
CA VAL A 960 27.67 -13.86 -23.81
C VAL A 960 26.40 -14.43 -23.17
N ASN A 961 26.08 -14.03 -21.94
CA ASN A 961 24.82 -14.43 -21.29
C ASN A 961 23.58 -13.87 -22.02
N TRP A 962 23.62 -12.62 -22.48
CA TRP A 962 22.53 -12.03 -23.27
C TRP A 962 22.33 -12.77 -24.61
N LEU A 963 23.41 -13.19 -25.26
CA LEU A 963 23.33 -14.03 -26.46
C LEU A 963 22.66 -15.37 -26.16
N ALA A 964 23.07 -16.06 -25.09
CA ALA A 964 22.45 -17.33 -24.71
C ALA A 964 20.95 -17.18 -24.43
N HIS A 965 20.53 -16.04 -23.87
CA HIS A 965 19.12 -15.71 -23.68
C HIS A 965 18.39 -15.52 -25.03
N ASN A 966 18.96 -14.77 -25.96
CA ASN A 966 18.41 -14.54 -27.31
C ASN A 966 18.35 -15.84 -28.14
N VAL A 967 19.40 -16.68 -28.13
CA VAL A 967 19.43 -17.96 -28.85
C VAL A 967 18.44 -18.97 -28.27
N SER A 968 18.24 -18.96 -26.94
CA SER A 968 17.21 -19.80 -26.30
C SER A 968 15.78 -19.39 -26.68
N LYS A 969 15.58 -18.18 -27.20
CA LYS A 969 14.31 -17.64 -27.70
C LYS A 969 14.06 -18.12 -29.14
N ASP A 970 15.07 -18.08 -30.00
CA ASP A 970 14.97 -18.53 -31.39
C ASP A 970 14.75 -20.06 -31.51
N ASN A 971 15.34 -20.86 -30.62
CA ASN A 971 15.13 -22.32 -30.58
C ASN A 971 13.75 -22.76 -30.02
N ARG A 972 12.86 -21.82 -29.69
CA ARG A 972 11.53 -22.08 -29.10
C ARG A 972 10.38 -21.48 -29.92
N GLN A 973 10.66 -20.90 -31.08
CA GLN A 973 9.62 -20.53 -32.04
C GLN A 973 9.15 -21.72 -32.87
#